data_AF-A0A9Q8V598-F1
#
_entry.id   AF-A0A9Q8V598-F1
#
_cell.length_a   1.000
_cell.length_b   1.000
_cell.length_c   1.000
_cell.angle_alpha   90.00
_cell.angle_beta   90.00
_cell.angle_gamma   90.00
#
_symmetry.space_group_name_H-M   'P 1'
#
loop_
_entity.id
_entity.type
_entity.pdbx_description
1 polymer ?
#
loop_
_entity_poly.entity_id
_entity_poly.type
_entity_poly.pdbx_seq_one_letter_code
_entity_poly.pdbx_strand_id
1 'polypeptide(L)'
;MSISITIKTTSGADANGIDKNSASIILKNDNSLLDNKVVFFEVSDNALFADIGTNQTSVMTNALGRSTVYLTDTISEIVTITAIYSEDHSVKASGSSSFYDVEGSNIFPPKIDEAVNNIINLSDIDQIAHIRIPKWVGMKINDNLDIYTETVFPWTINYILKAADIENDIIIEISKSKFLEPYLNDILHLYYILNSTLTSETTNYLIVSALINDIEIIGNRGNVGSCHSLVAINKKTMTVSSVNWQYDNDDKIYRSPYFTDHHPLKRINVFINPNGNKIKVAPKNIESLGYENKSIAYILNNKGKLFFWGSNYPSWLTPPISISSLMSIDGVICSPYAAVVLTKEKKLYGWGSKGNGSLDVPINNVLTVGYTRTAFSAITEELKIIAWGIASAGGLLPNEISAMNGFTQVIGTRSAFCALHQSGKVYAWGAENYGGKVPSTISKLSNIQEIFSTDGAFAVLTKDKNVIAWGHQDFGGNLLIPLNNIKTISSNTGAFTALNCLGQVYSWGQSFNGGSLPNNIQQLNNIVAISSSDAAFCILLKNGTIHTWGANNFGGKIPSEILHINNFISISSSTGGFSAISKLSTVVMWNNNNFKIQKNSIIKTKAGYQITRGTPPDTFISLFNNGTLSIIGENSDVSNINDIPQEVYGNVNHSNLNEESKSYNDNKLQLSSYIIKNNSLANGIDSNKILLTVVDTINKTPIKNMKLIISADGDALFLENNSSFLSKTTDSNGEVNISIINTTIQYINIIAFLSENENISLHNIIIFTE
;
A
#
# COMPACT_ATOMS: atom_id res chain seq x y z
N MET A 1 36.56 46.39 -32.11
CA MET A 1 35.23 46.94 -31.74
C MET A 1 34.69 46.09 -30.62
N SER A 2 34.29 46.68 -29.49
CA SER A 2 33.77 45.96 -28.32
C SER A 2 32.26 45.79 -28.40
N ILE A 3 31.75 44.63 -28.00
CA ILE A 3 30.32 44.44 -27.73
C ILE A 3 30.08 45.00 -26.34
N SER A 4 29.25 46.05 -26.27
CA SER A 4 28.87 46.72 -25.02
C SER A 4 27.39 46.48 -24.78
N ILE A 5 27.06 45.86 -23.65
CA ILE A 5 25.67 45.70 -23.20
C ILE A 5 25.47 46.51 -21.94
N THR A 6 24.48 47.40 -22.01
CA THR A 6 24.10 48.28 -20.92
C THR A 6 22.86 47.74 -20.24
N ILE A 7 23.01 47.32 -19.00
CA ILE A 7 21.94 46.81 -18.13
C ILE A 7 21.60 47.95 -17.15
N LYS A 8 20.34 48.38 -17.14
CA LYS A 8 19.86 49.38 -16.18
C LYS A 8 19.13 48.67 -15.05
N THR A 9 19.51 48.93 -13.81
CA THR A 9 18.92 48.31 -12.62
C THR A 9 18.56 49.44 -11.64
N THR A 10 17.37 49.43 -11.03
CA THR A 10 16.96 50.39 -10.00
C THR A 10 17.27 49.83 -8.62
N SER A 11 18.19 50.40 -7.83
CA SER A 11 18.38 49.93 -6.46
C SER A 11 17.05 49.96 -5.69
N GLY A 12 16.63 48.80 -5.19
CA GLY A 12 15.40 48.64 -4.38
C GLY A 12 15.44 49.49 -3.11
N ALA A 13 14.30 49.62 -2.44
CA ALA A 13 13.97 50.70 -1.51
C ALA A 13 14.86 50.88 -0.27
N ASP A 14 15.80 49.97 0.01
CA ASP A 14 16.78 50.13 1.08
C ASP A 14 18.20 50.18 0.51
N ALA A 15 18.57 51.31 -0.09
CA ALA A 15 19.96 51.62 -0.42
C ALA A 15 20.76 51.93 0.86
N ASN A 16 20.92 50.93 1.71
CA ASN A 16 21.52 51.02 3.04
C ASN A 16 23.01 50.60 3.04
N GLY A 17 23.56 50.18 1.89
CA GLY A 17 24.93 49.68 1.72
C GLY A 17 25.15 48.21 2.10
N ILE A 18 24.09 47.47 2.47
CA ILE A 18 24.14 46.10 2.99
C ILE A 18 23.53 45.10 1.98
N ASP A 19 22.50 45.52 1.23
CA ASP A 19 21.81 44.67 0.26
C ASP A 19 22.61 44.49 -1.05
N LYS A 20 22.75 43.24 -1.51
CA LYS A 20 23.56 42.87 -2.69
C LYS A 20 22.68 42.67 -3.93
N ASN A 21 22.88 43.52 -4.91
CA ASN A 21 22.32 43.41 -6.25
C ASN A 21 23.19 42.52 -7.14
N SER A 22 22.61 41.85 -8.13
CA SER A 22 23.37 41.02 -9.08
C SER A 22 23.04 41.36 -10.53
N ALA A 23 24.07 41.36 -11.37
CA ALA A 23 23.94 41.49 -12.82
C ALA A 23 24.69 40.36 -13.51
N SER A 24 24.06 39.74 -14.50
CA SER A 24 24.65 38.66 -15.29
C SER A 24 24.56 38.94 -16.78
N ILE A 25 25.57 38.48 -17.51
CA ILE A 25 25.59 38.41 -18.97
C ILE A 25 25.87 36.99 -19.42
N ILE A 26 25.22 36.58 -20.51
CA ILE A 26 25.50 35.32 -21.18
C ILE A 26 26.10 35.62 -22.56
N LEU A 27 27.28 35.04 -22.82
CA LEU A 27 27.96 35.09 -24.11
C LEU A 27 27.71 33.81 -24.91
N LYS A 28 27.28 33.97 -26.16
CA LYS A 28 27.10 32.85 -27.10
C LYS A 28 27.56 33.20 -28.50
N ASN A 29 28.14 32.23 -29.20
CA ASN A 29 28.37 32.30 -30.64
C ASN A 29 27.36 31.36 -31.31
N ASP A 30 26.41 31.94 -32.06
CA ASP A 30 25.20 31.28 -32.53
C ASP A 30 24.41 30.55 -31.41
N ASN A 31 24.52 29.22 -31.33
CA ASN A 31 23.86 28.37 -30.33
C ASN A 31 24.82 27.73 -29.31
N SER A 32 26.12 28.05 -29.35
CA SER A 32 27.12 27.50 -28.44
C SER A 32 27.52 28.52 -27.37
N LEU A 33 27.48 28.10 -26.10
CA LEU A 33 27.83 28.93 -24.94
C LEU A 33 29.35 29.05 -24.82
N LEU A 34 29.85 30.25 -24.49
CA LEU A 34 31.29 30.53 -24.48
C LEU A 34 31.86 30.49 -23.06
N ASP A 35 32.52 29.40 -22.71
CA ASP A 35 33.20 29.20 -21.42
C ASP A 35 34.60 29.87 -21.38
N ASN A 36 35.04 30.27 -20.18
CA ASN A 36 36.35 30.86 -19.88
C ASN A 36 36.70 32.12 -20.69
N LYS A 37 35.71 32.97 -20.97
CA LYS A 37 35.89 34.25 -21.63
C LYS A 37 35.79 35.40 -20.64
N VAL A 38 36.76 36.32 -20.69
CA VAL A 38 36.83 37.45 -19.76
C VAL A 38 35.85 38.53 -20.20
N VAL A 39 34.94 38.90 -19.31
CA VAL A 39 34.02 40.03 -19.51
C VAL A 39 34.32 41.13 -18.50
N PHE A 40 34.49 42.35 -19.01
CA PHE A 40 34.73 43.53 -18.19
C PHE A 40 33.42 44.21 -17.86
N PHE A 41 33.24 44.62 -16.60
CA PHE A 41 32.05 45.30 -16.12
C PHE A 41 32.43 46.65 -15.52
N GLU A 42 31.62 47.66 -15.82
CA GLU A 42 31.73 49.02 -15.30
C GLU A 42 30.36 49.51 -14.84
N VAL A 43 30.29 50.28 -13.76
CA VAL A 43 29.06 50.86 -13.24
C VAL A 43 29.14 52.39 -13.17
N SER A 44 28.07 53.08 -13.58
CA SER A 44 28.08 54.52 -13.88
C SER A 44 27.84 55.49 -12.71
N ASP A 45 27.44 55.00 -11.54
CA ASP A 45 26.94 55.82 -10.41
C ASP A 45 27.64 55.45 -9.09
N ASN A 46 27.08 55.81 -7.92
CA ASN A 46 27.75 55.60 -6.61
C ASN A 46 27.81 54.13 -6.14
N ALA A 47 27.23 53.21 -6.91
CA ALA A 47 27.28 51.77 -6.65
C ALA A 47 28.69 51.19 -6.80
N LEU A 48 29.03 50.21 -5.96
CA LEU A 48 30.32 49.52 -5.98
C LEU A 48 30.12 48.01 -6.08
N PHE A 49 31.01 47.30 -6.76
CA PHE A 49 30.95 45.84 -6.80
C PHE A 49 31.26 45.27 -5.40
N ALA A 50 30.33 44.49 -4.86
CA ALA A 50 30.25 44.08 -3.46
C ALA A 50 31.47 43.30 -2.96
N ASP A 51 32.17 42.62 -3.86
CA ASP A 51 33.29 41.73 -3.51
C ASP A 51 34.65 42.44 -3.49
N ILE A 52 34.77 43.62 -4.13
CA ILE A 52 36.05 44.34 -4.28
C ILE A 52 35.97 45.84 -3.94
N GLY A 53 34.77 46.41 -3.83
CA GLY A 53 34.55 47.81 -3.45
C GLY A 53 34.95 48.84 -4.50
N THR A 54 35.05 48.46 -5.78
CA THR A 54 35.38 49.36 -6.90
C THR A 54 34.24 49.41 -7.91
N ASN A 55 34.22 50.43 -8.77
CA ASN A 55 33.21 50.62 -9.82
C ASN A 55 33.52 49.87 -11.14
N GLN A 56 34.62 49.11 -11.17
CA GLN A 56 35.01 48.29 -12.31
C GLN A 56 35.51 46.92 -11.83
N THR A 57 35.17 45.87 -12.57
CA THR A 57 35.64 44.50 -12.33
C THR A 57 35.70 43.70 -13.63
N SER A 58 36.31 42.52 -13.60
CA SER A 58 36.27 41.56 -14.70
C SER A 58 36.03 40.16 -14.17
N VAL A 59 35.12 39.43 -14.80
CA VAL A 59 34.75 38.07 -14.41
C VAL A 59 34.77 37.17 -15.65
N MET A 60 35.24 35.94 -15.48
CA MET A 60 35.21 34.94 -16.56
C MET A 60 33.83 34.30 -16.65
N THR A 61 33.39 34.02 -17.88
CA THR A 61 32.21 33.19 -18.11
C THR A 61 32.48 31.75 -17.67
N ASN A 62 31.44 31.10 -17.14
CA ASN A 62 31.45 29.68 -16.79
C ASN A 62 31.02 28.80 -17.98
N ALA A 63 30.95 27.48 -17.77
CA ALA A 63 30.58 26.48 -18.79
C ALA A 63 29.21 26.73 -19.47
N LEU A 64 28.36 27.57 -18.87
CA LEU A 64 27.09 28.00 -19.44
C LEU A 64 27.18 29.37 -20.15
N GLY A 65 28.38 29.85 -20.44
CA GLY A 65 28.64 31.14 -21.06
C GLY A 65 28.28 32.34 -20.18
N ARG A 66 27.98 32.13 -18.89
CA ARG A 66 27.45 33.16 -17.98
C ARG A 66 28.55 33.76 -17.12
N SER A 67 28.57 35.08 -17.03
CA SER A 67 29.39 35.86 -16.10
C SER A 67 28.49 36.73 -15.22
N THR A 68 28.68 36.69 -13.91
CA THR A 68 27.83 37.39 -12.92
C THR A 68 28.68 38.26 -11.99
N VAL A 69 28.20 39.47 -11.70
CA VAL A 69 28.81 40.41 -10.76
C VAL A 69 27.78 40.85 -9.72
N TYR A 70 28.24 41.12 -8.49
CA TYR A 70 27.41 41.59 -7.39
C TYR A 70 27.80 43.01 -7.01
N LEU A 71 26.83 43.86 -6.68
CA LEU A 71 27.05 45.26 -6.32
C LEU A 71 26.18 45.68 -5.14
N THR A 72 26.71 46.57 -4.32
CA THR A 72 25.97 47.25 -3.25
C THR A 72 25.79 48.71 -3.61
N ASP A 73 24.71 49.29 -3.13
CA ASP A 73 24.44 50.72 -3.32
C ASP A 73 23.98 51.35 -2.00
N THR A 74 24.34 52.62 -1.83
CA THR A 74 24.04 53.42 -0.63
C THR A 74 23.04 54.54 -0.92
N ILE A 75 22.65 54.70 -2.19
CA ILE A 75 21.63 55.65 -2.61
C ILE A 75 20.64 54.91 -3.55
N SER A 76 19.37 55.33 -3.53
CA SER A 76 18.34 54.75 -4.40
C SER A 76 18.33 55.47 -5.75
N GLU A 77 18.86 54.81 -6.79
CA GLU A 77 18.94 55.35 -8.16
C GLU A 77 18.84 54.25 -9.23
N ILE A 78 18.74 54.69 -10.49
CA ILE A 78 18.96 53.80 -11.64
C ILE A 78 20.47 53.69 -11.86
N VAL A 79 21.02 52.56 -11.45
CA VAL A 79 22.41 52.18 -11.68
C VAL A 79 22.55 51.60 -13.08
N THR A 80 23.47 52.13 -13.89
CA THR A 80 23.77 51.59 -15.21
C THR A 80 25.05 50.76 -15.20
N ILE A 81 24.94 49.49 -15.60
CA ILE A 81 26.06 48.54 -15.65
C ILE A 81 26.37 48.25 -17.11
N THR A 82 27.62 48.47 -17.50
CA THR A 82 28.11 48.23 -18.85
C THR A 82 29.04 47.03 -18.85
N ALA A 83 28.67 45.98 -19.57
CA ALA A 83 29.48 44.80 -19.79
C ALA A 83 30.15 44.87 -21.18
N ILE A 84 31.47 44.67 -21.22
CA ILE A 84 32.31 44.85 -22.41
C ILE A 84 33.07 43.56 -22.70
N TYR A 85 32.90 43.05 -23.93
CA TYR A 85 33.67 41.95 -24.48
C TYR A 85 34.28 42.36 -25.83
N SER A 86 35.57 42.11 -26.05
CA SER A 86 36.31 42.71 -27.18
C SER A 86 37.06 41.73 -28.10
N GLU A 87 37.02 40.42 -27.83
CA GLU A 87 37.85 39.44 -28.57
C GLU A 87 37.25 38.97 -29.91
N ASP A 88 35.91 38.92 -30.08
CA ASP A 88 35.28 38.34 -31.28
C ASP A 88 33.96 39.02 -31.64
N HIS A 89 33.76 39.31 -32.93
CA HIS A 89 32.69 40.16 -33.47
C HIS A 89 31.47 39.37 -33.97
N SER A 90 31.55 38.04 -34.06
CA SER A 90 30.38 37.20 -34.41
C SER A 90 29.53 36.82 -33.19
N VAL A 91 29.99 37.15 -31.98
CA VAL A 91 29.36 36.78 -30.71
C VAL A 91 28.13 37.64 -30.44
N LYS A 92 27.03 37.01 -29.99
CA LYS A 92 25.83 37.70 -29.51
C LYS A 92 25.78 37.58 -27.99
N ALA A 93 25.47 38.67 -27.30
CA ALA A 93 25.37 38.69 -25.85
C ALA A 93 23.97 39.16 -25.40
N SER A 94 23.52 38.68 -24.24
CA SER A 94 22.27 39.10 -23.62
C SER A 94 22.47 39.29 -22.11
N GLY A 95 22.07 40.44 -21.58
CA GLY A 95 22.19 40.80 -20.17
C GLY A 95 20.87 40.66 -19.41
N SER A 96 20.93 40.29 -18.14
CA SER A 96 19.80 40.27 -17.20
C SER A 96 20.29 40.65 -15.80
N SER A 97 19.50 41.42 -15.05
CA SER A 97 19.76 41.74 -13.64
C SER A 97 18.65 41.20 -12.74
N SER A 98 19.00 40.81 -11.52
CA SER A 98 18.05 40.35 -10.50
C SER A 98 18.38 40.94 -9.12
N PHE A 99 17.34 41.39 -8.43
CA PHE A 99 17.36 41.89 -7.06
C PHE A 99 17.18 40.74 -6.07
N TYR A 100 17.91 40.79 -4.96
CA TYR A 100 17.66 39.96 -3.78
C TYR A 100 17.64 40.87 -2.54
N ASP A 101 16.48 40.96 -1.89
CA ASP A 101 16.39 41.51 -0.52
C ASP A 101 16.58 40.39 0.51
N VAL A 102 17.20 40.78 1.62
CA VAL A 102 17.67 40.00 2.76
C VAL A 102 16.52 39.61 3.71
N GLU A 103 16.71 38.51 4.45
CA GLU A 103 15.82 37.92 5.48
C GLU A 103 14.52 37.21 5.02
N GLY A 104 14.65 35.91 4.72
CA GLY A 104 13.68 34.89 5.12
C GLY A 104 12.25 34.98 4.57
N SER A 105 12.06 34.82 3.25
CA SER A 105 10.76 34.48 2.68
C SER A 105 10.41 33.02 2.99
N ASN A 106 10.11 32.69 4.25
CA ASN A 106 9.47 31.42 4.55
C ASN A 106 8.02 31.53 4.11
N ILE A 107 7.76 31.23 2.84
CA ILE A 107 6.42 30.92 2.36
C ILE A 107 6.00 29.67 3.11
N PHE A 108 4.87 29.73 3.81
CA PHE A 108 4.42 28.62 4.65
C PHE A 108 3.42 27.76 3.88
N PRO A 109 3.48 26.43 4.04
CA PRO A 109 2.62 25.53 3.30
C PRO A 109 1.12 25.78 3.64
N PRO A 110 0.21 25.67 2.65
CA PRO A 110 -1.20 25.99 2.83
C PRO A 110 -1.83 25.02 3.84
N LYS A 111 -2.64 25.51 4.76
CA LYS A 111 -3.34 24.71 5.77
C LYS A 111 -4.81 24.48 5.41
N ILE A 112 -5.39 23.36 5.82
CA ILE A 112 -6.85 23.20 5.87
C ILE A 112 -7.21 23.23 7.35
N ASP A 113 -8.02 24.20 7.76
CA ASP A 113 -8.31 24.44 9.18
C ASP A 113 -9.02 23.24 9.83
N GLU A 114 -9.82 22.51 9.07
CA GLU A 114 -10.49 21.29 9.50
C GLU A 114 -9.57 20.06 9.52
N ALA A 115 -8.33 20.19 9.03
CA ALA A 115 -7.37 19.09 9.05
C ALA A 115 -6.61 19.05 10.39
N VAL A 116 -6.64 17.88 11.04
CA VAL A 116 -5.87 17.62 12.26
C VAL A 116 -4.69 16.73 11.92
N ASN A 117 -3.46 17.17 12.21
CA ASN A 117 -2.22 16.46 11.87
C ASN A 117 -2.16 16.06 10.37
N ASN A 118 -2.55 16.97 9.48
CA ASN A 118 -2.63 16.77 8.02
C ASN A 118 -3.65 15.69 7.59
N ILE A 119 -4.66 15.40 8.41
CA ILE A 119 -5.74 14.48 8.08
C ILE A 119 -7.04 15.25 7.95
N ILE A 120 -7.65 15.22 6.77
CA ILE A 120 -8.97 15.79 6.52
C ILE A 120 -10.00 14.69 6.76
N ASN A 121 -10.82 14.86 7.79
CA ASN A 121 -11.94 13.97 8.00
C ASN A 121 -13.22 14.53 7.35
N LEU A 122 -13.65 13.89 6.27
CA LEU A 122 -14.85 14.33 5.55
C LEU A 122 -16.13 14.17 6.37
N SER A 123 -16.16 13.39 7.45
CA SER A 123 -17.33 13.37 8.34
C SER A 123 -17.47 14.64 9.17
N ASP A 124 -16.37 15.35 9.42
CA ASP A 124 -16.32 16.51 10.31
C ASP A 124 -16.49 17.83 9.54
N ILE A 125 -16.46 17.75 8.21
CA ILE A 125 -16.75 18.86 7.31
C ILE A 125 -18.23 18.78 6.91
N ASP A 126 -19.03 19.79 7.25
CA ASP A 126 -20.45 19.82 6.88
C ASP A 126 -20.65 20.05 5.37
N GLN A 127 -20.30 21.23 4.87
CA GLN A 127 -20.38 21.58 3.45
C GLN A 127 -19.20 22.37 2.91
N ILE A 128 -18.45 23.05 3.78
CA ILE A 128 -17.34 23.93 3.41
C ILE A 128 -16.13 23.57 4.28
N ALA A 129 -14.96 23.47 3.67
CA ALA A 129 -13.67 23.44 4.34
C ALA A 129 -12.91 24.74 4.04
N HIS A 130 -12.04 25.15 4.94
CA HIS A 130 -11.32 26.41 4.87
C HIS A 130 -9.84 26.15 4.60
N ILE A 131 -9.38 26.55 3.41
CA ILE A 131 -7.94 26.63 3.14
C ILE A 131 -7.44 27.93 3.76
N ARG A 132 -6.53 27.80 4.72
CA ARG A 132 -5.76 28.89 5.30
C ARG A 132 -4.41 28.99 4.63
N ILE A 133 -4.18 30.07 3.90
CA ILE A 133 -2.85 30.43 3.44
C ILE A 133 -2.24 31.34 4.52
N PRO A 134 -1.19 30.91 5.23
CA PRO A 134 -0.57 31.75 6.25
C PRO A 134 -0.04 33.03 5.63
N LYS A 135 -0.08 34.15 6.35
CA LYS A 135 0.59 35.37 5.86
C LYS A 135 2.11 35.19 5.77
N TRP A 136 2.75 35.85 4.81
CA TRP A 136 4.21 35.93 4.73
C TRP A 136 4.68 37.31 4.26
N VAL A 137 5.95 37.58 4.48
CA VAL A 137 6.61 38.82 4.09
C VAL A 137 6.75 38.84 2.56
N GLY A 138 6.12 39.80 1.88
CA GLY A 138 6.24 40.00 0.43
C GLY A 138 4.94 39.93 -0.39
N MET A 139 3.78 39.65 0.24
CA MET A 139 2.47 39.68 -0.44
C MET A 139 2.12 41.10 -0.89
N LYS A 140 1.58 41.26 -2.12
CA LYS A 140 1.16 42.57 -2.66
C LYS A 140 -0.32 42.57 -3.06
N ILE A 141 -0.95 43.73 -2.92
CA ILE A 141 -2.34 43.92 -3.37
C ILE A 141 -2.40 43.72 -4.88
N ASN A 142 -3.43 43.02 -5.35
CA ASN A 142 -3.66 42.60 -6.74
C ASN A 142 -2.73 41.51 -7.27
N ASP A 143 -1.83 40.95 -6.46
CA ASP A 143 -1.12 39.75 -6.87
C ASP A 143 -2.08 38.58 -7.06
N ASN A 144 -1.77 37.74 -8.05
CA ASN A 144 -2.60 36.62 -8.44
C ASN A 144 -2.14 35.32 -7.76
N LEU A 145 -2.97 34.82 -6.84
CA LEU A 145 -2.76 33.59 -6.09
C LEU A 145 -3.57 32.45 -6.73
N ASP A 146 -2.87 31.45 -7.25
CA ASP A 146 -3.50 30.23 -7.77
C ASP A 146 -3.36 29.10 -6.76
N ILE A 147 -4.48 28.54 -6.31
CA ILE A 147 -4.53 27.37 -5.45
C ILE A 147 -5.07 26.21 -6.24
N TYR A 148 -4.34 25.11 -6.28
CA TYR A 148 -4.71 24.01 -7.17
C TYR A 148 -4.31 22.65 -6.63
N THR A 149 -4.82 21.61 -7.29
CA THR A 149 -4.48 20.22 -7.03
C THR A 149 -3.95 19.57 -8.30
N GLU A 150 -2.89 18.75 -8.18
CA GLU A 150 -2.36 17.94 -9.27
C GLU A 150 -2.85 16.50 -9.11
N THR A 151 -4.14 16.27 -9.42
CA THR A 151 -4.77 14.95 -9.26
C THR A 151 -5.39 14.49 -10.59
N VAL A 152 -6.01 13.32 -10.61
CA VAL A 152 -6.76 12.84 -11.79
C VAL A 152 -7.89 13.81 -12.17
N PHE A 153 -8.40 14.57 -11.21
CA PHE A 153 -9.44 15.57 -11.39
C PHE A 153 -8.96 16.90 -10.79
N PRO A 154 -8.00 17.58 -11.45
CA PRO A 154 -7.40 18.78 -10.91
C PRO A 154 -8.45 19.90 -10.86
N TRP A 155 -8.39 20.70 -9.83
CA TRP A 155 -9.16 21.92 -9.72
C TRP A 155 -8.24 23.06 -9.32
N THR A 156 -8.58 24.26 -9.80
CA THR A 156 -7.84 25.49 -9.53
C THR A 156 -8.81 26.54 -9.01
N ILE A 157 -8.36 27.33 -8.06
CA ILE A 157 -9.02 28.52 -7.55
C ILE A 157 -8.04 29.66 -7.78
N ASN A 158 -8.52 30.66 -8.50
CA ASN A 158 -7.81 31.89 -8.73
C ASN A 158 -8.31 32.94 -7.73
N TYR A 159 -7.38 33.56 -6.99
CA TYR A 159 -7.70 34.56 -5.97
C TYR A 159 -6.81 35.80 -6.13
N ILE A 160 -7.43 36.97 -6.16
CA ILE A 160 -6.74 38.26 -6.25
C ILE A 160 -6.62 38.86 -4.85
N LEU A 161 -5.39 39.13 -4.42
CA LEU A 161 -5.09 39.66 -3.09
C LEU A 161 -5.67 41.05 -2.85
N LYS A 162 -6.36 41.23 -1.73
CA LYS A 162 -6.97 42.50 -1.29
C LYS A 162 -6.11 43.14 -0.21
N ALA A 163 -6.39 44.41 0.10
CA ALA A 163 -5.67 45.16 1.14
C ALA A 163 -5.67 44.46 2.52
N ALA A 164 -6.78 43.80 2.89
CA ALA A 164 -6.88 43.08 4.17
C ALA A 164 -6.03 41.79 4.23
N ASP A 165 -5.68 41.22 3.08
CA ASP A 165 -4.97 39.94 2.95
C ASP A 165 -3.46 40.09 3.16
N ILE A 166 -2.95 41.33 3.19
CA ILE A 166 -1.53 41.63 3.38
C ILE A 166 -1.12 41.50 4.87
N GLU A 167 -2.06 41.71 5.78
CA GLU A 167 -1.78 41.72 7.22
C GLU A 167 -2.26 40.45 7.95
N ASN A 168 -3.05 39.60 7.25
CA ASN A 168 -3.77 38.46 7.82
C ASN A 168 -3.59 37.20 6.96
N ASP A 169 -3.84 36.03 7.57
CA ASP A 169 -3.96 34.79 6.81
C ASP A 169 -5.15 34.88 5.84
N ILE A 170 -4.99 34.32 4.64
CA ILE A 170 -6.07 34.23 3.66
C ILE A 170 -6.88 32.98 3.98
N ILE A 171 -8.20 33.13 4.08
CA ILE A 171 -9.12 32.01 4.24
C ILE A 171 -9.95 31.87 2.96
N ILE A 172 -9.87 30.70 2.35
CA ILE A 172 -10.60 30.35 1.12
C ILE A 172 -11.55 29.21 1.40
N GLU A 173 -12.82 29.47 1.20
CA GLU A 173 -13.90 28.50 1.34
C GLU A 173 -13.93 27.54 0.14
N ILE A 174 -13.86 26.25 0.43
CA ILE A 174 -13.97 25.19 -0.58
C ILE A 174 -15.12 24.26 -0.23
N SER A 175 -16.00 24.02 -1.21
CA SER A 175 -17.05 23.02 -1.05
C SER A 175 -16.47 21.63 -0.79
N LYS A 176 -17.03 20.95 0.23
CA LYS A 176 -16.78 19.54 0.55
C LYS A 176 -16.79 18.62 -0.67
N SER A 177 -17.62 18.94 -1.67
CA SER A 177 -17.72 18.20 -2.93
C SER A 177 -16.38 18.06 -3.67
N LYS A 178 -15.50 19.07 -3.60
CA LYS A 178 -14.16 18.98 -4.19
C LYS A 178 -13.30 17.91 -3.53
N PHE A 179 -13.54 17.59 -2.27
CA PHE A 179 -12.81 16.55 -1.53
C PHE A 179 -13.42 15.14 -1.69
N LEU A 180 -14.57 15.01 -2.37
CA LEU A 180 -15.21 13.72 -2.66
C LEU A 180 -14.70 13.09 -3.96
N GLU A 181 -13.91 13.82 -4.74
CA GLU A 181 -13.26 13.31 -5.94
C GLU A 181 -12.21 12.23 -5.58
N PRO A 182 -11.98 11.23 -6.44
CA PRO A 182 -11.02 10.17 -6.15
C PRO A 182 -9.58 10.72 -6.25
N TYR A 183 -8.99 11.01 -5.10
CA TYR A 183 -7.57 11.34 -4.95
C TYR A 183 -6.70 10.09 -5.06
N LEU A 184 -5.51 10.21 -5.65
CA LEU A 184 -4.57 9.09 -5.71
C LEU A 184 -4.18 8.70 -4.27
N ASN A 185 -4.45 7.45 -3.89
CA ASN A 185 -4.23 6.91 -2.53
C ASN A 185 -4.94 7.70 -1.39
N ASP A 186 -6.00 8.43 -1.72
CA ASP A 186 -6.72 9.35 -0.83
C ASP A 186 -5.85 10.50 -0.29
N ILE A 187 -4.80 10.89 -1.01
CA ILE A 187 -3.96 12.02 -0.63
C ILE A 187 -4.32 13.22 -1.49
N LEU A 188 -4.79 14.28 -0.85
CA LEU A 188 -4.93 15.59 -1.47
C LEU A 188 -3.59 16.31 -1.41
N HIS A 189 -3.03 16.53 -2.59
CA HIS A 189 -1.91 17.42 -2.81
C HIS A 189 -2.47 18.82 -3.06
N LEU A 190 -2.30 19.71 -2.07
CA LEU A 190 -2.76 21.07 -2.16
C LEU A 190 -1.58 22.01 -2.40
N TYR A 191 -1.59 22.64 -3.57
CA TYR A 191 -0.57 23.58 -4.00
C TYR A 191 -1.12 25.00 -3.94
N TYR A 192 -0.24 25.96 -3.68
CA TYR A 192 -0.50 27.34 -4.08
C TYR A 192 0.72 27.99 -4.71
N ILE A 193 0.48 28.84 -5.71
CA ILE A 193 1.49 29.62 -6.41
C ILE A 193 1.08 31.08 -6.37
N LEU A 194 2.03 31.95 -6.01
CA LEU A 194 1.91 33.38 -6.24
C LEU A 194 2.58 33.72 -7.58
N ASN A 195 1.80 34.14 -8.56
CA ASN A 195 2.28 34.34 -9.93
C ASN A 195 3.31 35.47 -10.06
N SER A 196 3.38 36.39 -9.08
CA SER A 196 4.34 37.49 -9.06
C SER A 196 5.77 37.05 -8.66
N THR A 197 5.94 35.91 -7.98
CA THR A 197 7.24 35.44 -7.45
C THR A 197 7.68 34.07 -7.97
N LEU A 198 6.84 33.35 -8.72
CA LEU A 198 7.13 32.00 -9.27
C LEU A 198 7.53 30.95 -8.22
N THR A 199 7.09 31.13 -6.97
CA THR A 199 7.36 30.23 -5.84
C THR A 199 6.09 29.47 -5.46
N SER A 200 6.20 28.15 -5.26
CA SER A 200 5.09 27.25 -4.92
C SER A 200 5.33 26.55 -3.59
N GLU A 201 4.32 26.46 -2.74
CA GLU A 201 4.35 25.61 -1.55
C GLU A 201 3.26 24.53 -1.62
N THR A 202 3.52 23.38 -1.00
CA THR A 202 2.64 22.20 -1.06
C THR A 202 2.39 21.62 0.32
N THR A 203 1.14 21.26 0.61
CA THR A 203 0.80 20.41 1.76
C THR A 203 0.07 19.17 1.30
N ASN A 204 0.39 18.05 1.94
CA ASN A 204 -0.22 16.77 1.67
C ASN A 204 -1.22 16.43 2.77
N TYR A 205 -2.47 16.20 2.38
CA TYR A 205 -3.53 15.83 3.29
C TYR A 205 -4.02 14.42 3.04
N LEU A 206 -4.08 13.62 4.09
CA LEU A 206 -4.82 12.36 4.04
C LEU A 206 -6.31 12.66 4.07
N ILE A 207 -7.02 12.40 2.99
CA ILE A 207 -8.47 12.46 2.95
C ILE A 207 -9.02 11.16 3.52
N VAL A 208 -9.88 11.31 4.52
CA VAL A 208 -10.50 10.21 5.23
C VAL A 208 -12.01 10.35 5.11
N SER A 209 -12.63 9.37 4.46
CA SER A 209 -14.08 9.31 4.29
C SER A 209 -14.82 8.79 5.53
N ALA A 210 -14.09 8.32 6.54
CA ALA A 210 -14.65 7.68 7.74
C ALA A 210 -13.64 7.63 8.88
N LEU A 211 -14.05 7.95 10.12
CA LEU A 211 -13.23 7.69 11.31
C LEU A 211 -13.05 6.20 11.57
N ILE A 212 -11.99 5.81 12.27
CA ILE A 212 -11.73 4.39 12.58
C ILE A 212 -12.88 3.75 13.38
N ASN A 213 -13.53 4.52 14.24
CA ASN A 213 -14.70 4.14 15.03
C ASN A 213 -15.90 3.83 14.12
N ASP A 214 -15.97 4.54 12.98
CA ASP A 214 -16.98 4.39 11.93
C ASP A 214 -16.60 3.28 10.93
N ILE A 215 -15.40 2.70 10.99
CA ILE A 215 -14.99 1.59 10.11
C ILE A 215 -15.54 0.26 10.61
N GLU A 216 -16.03 -0.55 9.68
CA GLU A 216 -16.35 -1.96 9.86
C GLU A 216 -15.62 -2.81 8.83
N ILE A 217 -15.03 -3.92 9.30
CA ILE A 217 -14.33 -4.87 8.45
C ILE A 217 -15.24 -6.05 8.15
N ILE A 218 -15.50 -6.24 6.86
CA ILE A 218 -16.35 -7.30 6.30
C ILE A 218 -15.46 -8.24 5.49
N GLY A 219 -15.79 -9.53 5.45
CA GLY A 219 -15.14 -10.50 4.60
C GLY A 219 -14.81 -11.81 5.31
N ASN A 220 -13.95 -12.63 4.72
CA ASN A 220 -13.52 -13.92 5.27
C ASN A 220 -11.98 -14.03 5.20
N ARG A 221 -11.40 -14.84 6.09
CA ARG A 221 -9.98 -15.23 6.06
C ARG A 221 -9.88 -16.70 5.63
N GLY A 222 -9.44 -16.94 4.39
CA GLY A 222 -9.33 -18.28 3.80
C GLY A 222 -7.91 -18.86 3.84
N ASN A 223 -7.76 -20.18 3.67
CA ASN A 223 -6.44 -20.83 3.65
C ASN A 223 -5.83 -20.96 2.25
N VAL A 224 -6.63 -20.80 1.17
CA VAL A 224 -6.14 -20.99 -0.20
C VAL A 224 -6.82 -20.02 -1.15
N GLY A 225 -6.01 -19.15 -1.75
CA GLY A 225 -6.23 -18.63 -3.10
C GLY A 225 -7.26 -17.53 -3.34
N SER A 226 -8.01 -17.04 -2.35
CA SER A 226 -8.89 -15.88 -2.58
C SER A 226 -8.18 -14.54 -2.35
N CYS A 227 -8.24 -13.64 -3.33
CA CYS A 227 -7.77 -12.26 -3.20
C CYS A 227 -8.84 -11.35 -2.58
N HIS A 228 -8.41 -10.27 -1.94
CA HIS A 228 -9.29 -9.21 -1.43
C HIS A 228 -10.45 -9.73 -0.56
N SER A 229 -10.14 -10.70 0.29
CA SER A 229 -11.09 -11.41 1.12
C SER A 229 -11.64 -10.56 2.27
N LEU A 230 -11.04 -9.40 2.54
CA LEU A 230 -11.49 -8.41 3.53
C LEU A 230 -11.71 -7.04 2.87
N VAL A 231 -12.74 -6.31 3.31
CA VAL A 231 -13.06 -4.95 2.89
C VAL A 231 -13.35 -4.07 4.10
N ALA A 232 -12.88 -2.83 4.07
CA ALA A 232 -13.22 -1.81 5.06
C ALA A 232 -14.36 -0.94 4.54
N ILE A 233 -15.42 -0.80 5.34
CA ILE A 233 -16.60 0.00 5.00
C ILE A 233 -16.89 1.01 6.10
N ASN A 234 -17.46 2.15 5.73
CA ASN A 234 -18.02 3.10 6.68
C ASN A 234 -19.41 2.61 7.13
N LYS A 235 -19.61 2.42 8.43
CA LYS A 235 -20.85 1.90 9.06
C LYS A 235 -22.08 2.78 8.82
N LYS A 236 -21.89 4.08 8.59
CA LYS A 236 -22.95 5.07 8.42
C LYS A 236 -23.37 5.15 6.95
N THR A 237 -22.39 5.25 6.05
CA THR A 237 -22.65 5.46 4.62
C THR A 237 -22.73 4.16 3.82
N MET A 238 -22.27 3.04 4.38
CA MET A 238 -22.12 1.74 3.69
C MET A 238 -21.23 1.83 2.44
N THR A 239 -20.32 2.81 2.40
CA THR A 239 -19.34 2.97 1.32
C THR A 239 -18.01 2.34 1.72
N VAL A 240 -17.29 1.79 0.73
CA VAL A 240 -15.91 1.34 0.94
C VAL A 240 -15.03 2.50 1.38
N SER A 241 -14.10 2.24 2.30
CA SER A 241 -13.19 3.24 2.86
C SER A 241 -11.78 2.70 2.83
N SER A 242 -10.85 3.49 2.32
CA SER A 242 -9.44 3.13 2.28
C SER A 242 -8.82 3.22 3.66
N VAL A 243 -8.13 2.15 4.06
CA VAL A 243 -7.49 2.01 5.37
C VAL A 243 -6.12 1.37 5.21
N ASN A 244 -5.30 1.46 6.25
CA ASN A 244 -4.02 0.78 6.34
C ASN A 244 -4.23 -0.58 7.01
N TRP A 245 -3.70 -1.64 6.39
CA TRP A 245 -3.71 -3.00 6.89
C TRP A 245 -2.27 -3.43 7.21
N GLN A 246 -2.07 -4.07 8.36
CA GLN A 246 -0.75 -4.50 8.82
C GLN A 246 -0.88 -5.80 9.60
N TYR A 247 -0.10 -6.83 9.27
CA TYR A 247 -0.02 -8.01 10.13
C TYR A 247 0.67 -7.69 11.45
N ASP A 248 0.27 -8.35 12.54
CA ASP A 248 0.95 -8.22 13.83
C ASP A 248 2.47 -8.50 13.67
N ASN A 249 3.29 -7.57 14.15
CA ASN A 249 4.76 -7.60 14.11
C ASN A 249 5.38 -7.60 12.69
N ASP A 250 4.63 -7.13 11.69
CA ASP A 250 5.16 -6.89 10.35
C ASP A 250 5.40 -5.40 10.14
N ASP A 251 6.51 -5.03 9.49
CA ASP A 251 6.83 -3.63 9.17
C ASP A 251 6.01 -3.14 7.97
N LYS A 252 5.49 -4.07 7.16
CA LYS A 252 4.80 -3.74 5.92
C LYS A 252 3.35 -3.32 6.16
N ILE A 253 3.01 -2.15 5.63
CA ILE A 253 1.65 -1.58 5.66
C ILE A 253 1.08 -1.57 4.24
N TYR A 254 -0.16 -2.02 4.10
CA TYR A 254 -0.90 -2.03 2.85
C TYR A 254 -2.03 -1.04 2.93
N ARG A 255 -2.05 0.01 2.10
CA ARG A 255 -3.16 0.97 2.04
C ARG A 255 -4.11 0.62 0.91
N SER A 256 -5.35 0.28 1.25
CA SER A 256 -6.38 -0.09 0.28
C SER A 256 -7.74 -0.24 0.97
N PRO A 257 -8.88 -0.02 0.29
CA PRO A 257 -10.19 -0.41 0.83
C PRO A 257 -10.37 -1.93 0.91
N TYR A 258 -9.62 -2.70 0.12
CA TYR A 258 -9.65 -4.16 0.07
C TYR A 258 -8.31 -4.76 0.48
N PHE A 259 -8.33 -5.90 1.15
CA PHE A 259 -7.13 -6.59 1.61
C PHE A 259 -7.19 -8.08 1.32
N THR A 260 -6.11 -8.60 0.71
CA THR A 260 -5.92 -10.04 0.53
C THR A 260 -5.17 -10.58 1.73
N ASP A 261 -5.74 -11.59 2.37
CA ASP A 261 -5.06 -12.28 3.45
C ASP A 261 -4.18 -13.42 2.96
N HIS A 262 -2.88 -13.32 3.21
CA HIS A 262 -1.85 -14.32 2.88
C HIS A 262 -1.31 -15.04 4.11
N HIS A 263 -1.70 -14.61 5.31
CA HIS A 263 -1.23 -15.17 6.58
C HIS A 263 -2.42 -15.36 7.54
N PRO A 264 -3.32 -16.34 7.28
CA PRO A 264 -4.59 -16.50 7.99
C PRO A 264 -4.46 -16.70 9.49
N LEU A 265 -3.32 -17.18 9.99
CA LEU A 265 -3.04 -17.34 11.41
C LEU A 265 -2.41 -16.10 12.09
N LYS A 266 -2.01 -15.08 11.33
CA LYS A 266 -1.54 -13.81 11.90
C LYS A 266 -2.73 -12.87 12.09
N ARG A 267 -2.79 -12.19 13.24
CA ARG A 267 -3.76 -11.11 13.44
C ARG A 267 -3.43 -9.91 12.53
N ILE A 268 -4.45 -9.15 12.15
CA ILE A 268 -4.29 -7.94 11.31
C ILE A 268 -4.73 -6.72 12.13
N ASN A 269 -3.93 -5.67 12.10
CA ASN A 269 -4.27 -4.33 12.56
C ASN A 269 -4.77 -3.51 11.38
N VAL A 270 -5.91 -2.86 11.56
CA VAL A 270 -6.51 -1.95 10.59
C VAL A 270 -6.61 -0.57 11.21
N PHE A 271 -6.06 0.44 10.54
CA PHE A 271 -6.01 1.80 11.07
C PHE A 271 -5.98 2.84 9.95
N ILE A 272 -6.31 4.08 10.29
CA ILE A 272 -6.21 5.21 9.35
C ILE A 272 -4.91 5.96 9.59
N ASN A 273 -4.59 6.21 10.86
CA ASN A 273 -3.34 6.82 11.31
C ASN A 273 -2.50 5.75 12.03
N PRO A 274 -1.20 5.57 11.71
CA PRO A 274 -0.31 4.64 12.40
C PRO A 274 -0.29 4.77 13.93
N ASN A 275 -0.49 5.99 14.45
CA ASN A 275 -0.50 6.31 15.89
C ASN A 275 -1.90 6.35 16.49
N GLY A 276 -2.93 6.18 15.66
CA GLY A 276 -4.32 6.21 16.09
C GLY A 276 -4.79 4.87 16.63
N ASN A 277 -6.07 4.85 17.04
CA ASN A 277 -6.74 3.61 17.38
C ASN A 277 -6.69 2.63 16.21
N LYS A 278 -6.53 1.34 16.54
CA LYS A 278 -6.46 0.25 15.56
C LYS A 278 -7.61 -0.72 15.80
N ILE A 279 -8.28 -1.11 14.73
CA ILE A 279 -9.18 -2.25 14.70
C ILE A 279 -8.31 -3.51 14.59
N LYS A 280 -8.48 -4.45 15.52
CA LYS A 280 -7.87 -5.78 15.41
C LYS A 280 -8.84 -6.74 14.72
N VAL A 281 -8.35 -7.43 13.69
CA VAL A 281 -9.05 -8.52 12.97
C VAL A 281 -8.44 -9.84 13.41
N ALA A 282 -9.28 -10.74 13.93
CA ALA A 282 -8.85 -12.01 14.49
C ALA A 282 -8.16 -12.88 13.41
N PRO A 283 -7.24 -13.77 13.78
CA PRO A 283 -6.85 -14.87 12.91
C PRO A 283 -8.05 -15.74 12.52
N LYS A 284 -7.83 -16.63 11.54
CA LYS A 284 -8.86 -17.55 11.06
C LYS A 284 -9.39 -18.40 12.21
N ASN A 285 -10.66 -18.19 12.53
CA ASN A 285 -11.31 -18.75 13.71
C ASN A 285 -12.55 -19.61 13.37
N ILE A 286 -12.84 -19.78 12.08
CA ILE A 286 -13.86 -20.68 11.55
C ILE A 286 -13.22 -21.49 10.44
N GLU A 287 -13.35 -22.81 10.51
CA GLU A 287 -12.81 -23.75 9.54
C GLU A 287 -13.75 -24.95 9.41
N SER A 288 -13.72 -25.63 8.28
CA SER A 288 -14.43 -26.88 8.13
C SER A 288 -13.68 -27.89 7.27
N LEU A 289 -14.03 -29.15 7.47
CA LEU A 289 -13.57 -30.26 6.67
C LEU A 289 -14.77 -31.07 6.22
N GLY A 290 -14.81 -31.36 4.92
CA GLY A 290 -15.83 -32.22 4.32
C GLY A 290 -15.22 -33.23 3.35
N TYR A 291 -15.81 -34.42 3.31
CA TYR A 291 -15.57 -35.41 2.26
C TYR A 291 -16.86 -36.21 2.04
N GLU A 292 -17.46 -36.06 0.86
CA GLU A 292 -18.75 -36.69 0.51
C GLU A 292 -19.80 -36.34 1.60
N ASN A 293 -20.48 -37.34 2.16
CA ASN A 293 -21.53 -37.17 3.18
C ASN A 293 -20.98 -36.95 4.61
N LYS A 294 -19.69 -36.61 4.76
CA LYS A 294 -19.02 -36.41 6.06
C LYS A 294 -18.57 -34.97 6.18
N SER A 295 -18.88 -34.32 7.29
CA SER A 295 -18.47 -32.94 7.53
C SER A 295 -18.22 -32.67 9.01
N ILE A 296 -17.22 -31.84 9.30
CA ILE A 296 -16.96 -31.27 10.62
C ILE A 296 -16.61 -29.80 10.47
N ALA A 297 -17.16 -28.97 11.35
CA ALA A 297 -16.83 -27.57 11.49
C ALA A 297 -16.07 -27.34 12.80
N TYR A 298 -15.16 -26.39 12.80
CA TYR A 298 -14.44 -25.89 13.95
C TYR A 298 -14.66 -24.39 14.08
N ILE A 299 -14.92 -23.92 15.29
CA ILE A 299 -15.11 -22.51 15.59
C ILE A 299 -14.47 -22.12 16.91
N LEU A 300 -13.88 -20.94 16.96
CA LEU A 300 -13.38 -20.34 18.19
C LEU A 300 -14.35 -19.28 18.69
N ASN A 301 -14.65 -19.31 19.98
CA ASN A 301 -15.36 -18.21 20.62
C ASN A 301 -14.41 -17.04 20.97
N ASN A 302 -14.94 -15.96 21.52
CA ASN A 302 -14.22 -14.73 21.89
C ASN A 302 -13.11 -14.94 22.93
N LYS A 303 -13.15 -16.05 23.67
CA LYS A 303 -12.14 -16.42 24.67
C LYS A 303 -11.06 -17.35 24.08
N GLY A 304 -11.14 -17.67 22.80
CA GLY A 304 -10.25 -18.65 22.15
C GLY A 304 -10.52 -20.08 22.58
N LYS A 305 -11.75 -20.44 22.94
CA LYS A 305 -12.16 -21.83 23.18
C LYS A 305 -12.64 -22.46 21.89
N LEU A 306 -12.17 -23.67 21.58
CA LEU A 306 -12.55 -24.45 20.41
C LEU A 306 -13.89 -25.18 20.63
N PHE A 307 -14.79 -25.02 19.68
CA PHE A 307 -16.02 -25.79 19.53
C PHE A 307 -16.01 -26.48 18.17
N PHE A 308 -16.71 -27.60 18.07
CA PHE A 308 -16.82 -28.35 16.83
C PHE A 308 -18.16 -29.08 16.78
N TRP A 309 -18.67 -29.28 15.57
CA TRP A 309 -19.91 -30.02 15.30
C TRP A 309 -19.89 -30.53 13.86
N GLY A 310 -20.82 -31.40 13.50
CA GLY A 310 -20.90 -31.94 12.15
C GLY A 310 -21.58 -33.30 12.08
N SER A 311 -21.46 -33.95 10.94
CA SER A 311 -22.13 -35.21 10.64
C SER A 311 -21.21 -36.24 10.00
N ASN A 312 -21.36 -37.50 10.44
CA ASN A 312 -20.70 -38.69 9.86
C ASN A 312 -19.16 -38.58 9.71
N TYR A 313 -18.52 -37.66 10.43
CA TYR A 313 -17.08 -37.49 10.39
C TYR A 313 -16.37 -38.59 11.21
N PRO A 314 -15.19 -39.02 10.76
CA PRO A 314 -14.44 -40.03 11.49
C PRO A 314 -13.92 -39.49 12.83
N SER A 315 -13.83 -40.37 13.84
CA SER A 315 -13.44 -40.02 15.22
C SER A 315 -12.05 -39.39 15.34
N TRP A 316 -11.15 -39.63 14.39
CA TRP A 316 -9.82 -39.02 14.36
C TRP A 316 -9.84 -37.51 14.02
N LEU A 317 -10.97 -36.96 13.55
CA LEU A 317 -11.20 -35.51 13.43
C LEU A 317 -11.75 -34.88 14.70
N THR A 318 -12.19 -35.68 15.67
CA THR A 318 -12.61 -35.15 16.97
C THR A 318 -11.38 -34.62 17.71
N PRO A 319 -11.37 -33.34 18.14
CA PRO A 319 -10.25 -32.81 18.90
C PRO A 319 -10.13 -33.55 20.24
N PRO A 320 -8.92 -33.98 20.63
CA PRO A 320 -8.64 -34.51 21.95
C PRO A 320 -9.06 -33.55 23.06
N ILE A 321 -9.43 -34.08 24.23
CA ILE A 321 -9.93 -33.25 25.33
C ILE A 321 -8.90 -32.22 25.80
N SER A 322 -7.61 -32.58 25.75
CA SER A 322 -6.49 -31.71 26.07
C SER A 322 -6.37 -30.49 25.14
N ILE A 323 -6.93 -30.57 23.93
CA ILE A 323 -6.97 -29.49 22.94
C ILE A 323 -8.29 -28.73 23.07
N SER A 324 -9.44 -29.43 23.17
CA SER A 324 -10.75 -28.78 23.29
C SER A 324 -10.96 -28.06 24.64
N SER A 325 -10.16 -28.38 25.66
CA SER A 325 -10.14 -27.67 26.94
C SER A 325 -9.23 -26.45 26.97
N LEU A 326 -8.41 -26.22 25.92
CA LEU A 326 -7.56 -25.05 25.86
C LEU A 326 -8.40 -23.77 25.81
N MET A 327 -7.89 -22.75 26.47
CA MET A 327 -8.32 -21.36 26.35
C MET A 327 -7.24 -20.60 25.56
N SER A 328 -7.56 -19.45 25.00
CA SER A 328 -6.59 -18.62 24.25
C SER A 328 -6.04 -19.24 22.95
N ILE A 329 -6.82 -20.11 22.28
CA ILE A 329 -6.55 -20.44 20.88
C ILE A 329 -6.76 -19.19 20.02
N ASP A 330 -5.81 -18.87 19.15
CA ASP A 330 -5.85 -17.68 18.29
C ASP A 330 -6.32 -18.02 16.87
N GLY A 331 -6.06 -19.25 16.39
CA GLY A 331 -6.56 -19.69 15.09
C GLY A 331 -6.57 -21.20 14.88
N VAL A 332 -7.32 -21.63 13.86
CA VAL A 332 -7.48 -23.03 13.44
C VAL A 332 -7.24 -23.16 11.94
N ILE A 333 -6.53 -24.21 11.53
CA ILE A 333 -6.30 -24.58 10.14
C ILE A 333 -6.59 -26.06 9.96
N CYS A 334 -7.17 -26.43 8.83
CA CYS A 334 -7.41 -27.82 8.49
C CYS A 334 -6.80 -28.22 7.14
N SER A 335 -6.18 -29.40 7.12
CA SER A 335 -5.89 -30.19 5.92
C SER A 335 -6.98 -31.25 5.76
N PRO A 336 -7.12 -31.91 4.58
CA PRO A 336 -8.14 -32.94 4.38
C PRO A 336 -8.12 -34.13 5.36
N TYR A 337 -7.05 -34.33 6.12
CA TYR A 337 -6.90 -35.46 7.06
C TYR A 337 -6.55 -35.06 8.50
N ALA A 338 -6.42 -33.78 8.80
CA ALA A 338 -6.02 -33.31 10.12
C ALA A 338 -6.31 -31.83 10.33
N ALA A 339 -6.40 -31.42 11.58
CA ALA A 339 -6.56 -30.05 11.99
C ALA A 339 -5.44 -29.64 12.95
N VAL A 340 -5.08 -28.36 12.93
CA VAL A 340 -4.13 -27.75 13.84
C VAL A 340 -4.71 -26.48 14.44
N VAL A 341 -4.34 -26.20 15.69
CA VAL A 341 -4.67 -24.94 16.38
C VAL A 341 -3.41 -24.27 16.88
N LEU A 342 -3.36 -22.95 16.73
CA LEU A 342 -2.27 -22.10 17.22
C LEU A 342 -2.78 -21.28 18.40
N THR A 343 -2.11 -21.34 19.56
CA THR A 343 -2.46 -20.52 20.72
C THR A 343 -1.81 -19.15 20.69
N LYS A 344 -2.31 -18.20 21.50
CA LYS A 344 -1.73 -16.86 21.66
C LYS A 344 -0.27 -16.89 22.13
N GLU A 345 0.13 -17.94 22.85
CA GLU A 345 1.51 -18.21 23.27
C GLU A 345 2.34 -18.91 22.17
N LYS A 346 1.87 -18.91 20.92
CA LYS A 346 2.56 -19.47 19.75
C LYS A 346 2.84 -20.98 19.86
N LYS A 347 1.99 -21.71 20.58
CA LYS A 347 2.04 -23.18 20.65
C LYS A 347 1.08 -23.79 19.63
N LEU A 348 1.59 -24.71 18.82
CA LEU A 348 0.83 -25.41 17.80
C LEU A 348 0.49 -26.82 18.27
N TYR A 349 -0.81 -27.13 18.30
CA TYR A 349 -1.34 -28.47 18.57
C TYR A 349 -1.96 -29.02 17.28
N GLY A 350 -1.90 -30.34 17.08
CA GLY A 350 -2.41 -30.98 15.87
C GLY A 350 -3.03 -32.34 16.16
N TRP A 351 -4.16 -32.63 15.53
CA TRP A 351 -4.84 -33.92 15.61
C TRP A 351 -5.38 -34.33 14.23
N GLY A 352 -5.63 -35.62 14.03
CA GLY A 352 -6.07 -36.12 12.74
C GLY A 352 -5.74 -37.58 12.54
N SER A 353 -5.82 -38.01 11.28
CA SER A 353 -5.36 -39.33 10.87
C SER A 353 -3.88 -39.52 11.22
N LYS A 354 -3.54 -40.70 11.76
CA LYS A 354 -2.18 -41.03 12.20
C LYS A 354 -1.18 -40.80 11.06
N GLY A 355 -0.17 -39.96 11.31
CA GLY A 355 0.88 -39.64 10.33
C GLY A 355 0.52 -38.54 9.33
N ASN A 356 -0.68 -37.95 9.39
CA ASN A 356 -1.16 -36.92 8.46
C ASN A 356 -1.38 -35.54 9.10
N GLY A 357 -0.72 -35.25 10.22
CA GLY A 357 -0.82 -33.96 10.92
C GLY A 357 -1.05 -34.05 12.42
N SER A 358 -1.33 -35.25 12.95
CA SER A 358 -1.35 -35.51 14.39
C SER A 358 0.02 -35.20 15.03
N LEU A 359 0.02 -34.47 16.14
CA LEU A 359 1.21 -34.16 16.93
C LEU A 359 1.09 -34.81 18.32
N ASP A 360 2.11 -35.59 18.70
CA ASP A 360 2.19 -36.16 20.06
C ASP A 360 2.54 -35.10 21.10
N VAL A 361 3.35 -34.11 20.71
CA VAL A 361 3.81 -32.99 21.54
C VAL A 361 3.61 -31.69 20.76
N PRO A 362 3.11 -30.61 21.38
CA PRO A 362 2.95 -29.33 20.70
C PRO A 362 4.30 -28.73 20.28
N ILE A 363 4.30 -28.03 19.14
CA ILE A 363 5.46 -27.28 18.65
C ILE A 363 5.38 -25.85 19.20
N ASN A 364 6.47 -25.36 19.80
CA ASN A 364 6.52 -24.02 20.37
C ASN A 364 7.01 -22.98 19.34
N ASN A 365 6.79 -21.70 19.66
CA ASN A 365 7.30 -20.55 18.92
C ASN A 365 6.88 -20.55 17.43
N VAL A 366 5.67 -21.01 17.12
CA VAL A 366 5.14 -21.05 15.75
C VAL A 366 4.51 -19.71 15.37
N LEU A 367 4.88 -19.16 14.21
CA LEU A 367 4.30 -17.94 13.63
C LEU A 367 3.18 -18.21 12.63
N THR A 368 3.36 -19.21 11.77
CA THR A 368 2.39 -19.56 10.72
C THR A 368 2.58 -20.99 10.26
N VAL A 369 1.57 -21.52 9.58
CA VAL A 369 1.50 -22.92 9.14
C VAL A 369 0.97 -22.97 7.71
N GLY A 370 1.61 -23.76 6.86
CA GLY A 370 1.09 -24.23 5.59
C GLY A 370 0.84 -25.73 5.65
N TYR A 371 0.02 -26.25 4.72
CA TYR A 371 -0.27 -27.68 4.64
C TYR A 371 -0.26 -28.17 3.19
N THR A 372 0.07 -29.45 3.03
CA THR A 372 -0.33 -30.23 1.87
C THR A 372 -1.53 -31.10 2.24
N ARG A 373 -1.94 -32.01 1.36
CA ARG A 373 -3.07 -32.90 1.68
C ARG A 373 -2.81 -33.75 2.93
N THR A 374 -1.56 -34.14 3.18
CA THR A 374 -1.16 -35.16 4.19
C THR A 374 0.07 -34.78 5.02
N ALA A 375 0.52 -33.53 4.91
CA ALA A 375 1.65 -33.02 5.68
C ALA A 375 1.41 -31.56 6.05
N PHE A 376 2.12 -31.09 7.07
CA PHE A 376 2.14 -29.70 7.51
C PHE A 376 3.57 -29.18 7.54
N SER A 377 3.68 -27.86 7.42
CA SER A 377 4.93 -27.13 7.60
C SER A 377 4.66 -25.86 8.38
N ALA A 378 5.51 -25.53 9.34
CA ALA A 378 5.41 -24.34 10.17
C ALA A 378 6.65 -23.46 10.02
N ILE A 379 6.47 -22.14 10.14
CA ILE A 379 7.56 -21.18 10.33
C ILE A 379 7.59 -20.79 11.81
N THR A 380 8.77 -20.85 12.44
CA THR A 380 8.96 -20.45 13.84
C THR A 380 9.33 -18.98 14.00
N GLU A 381 9.39 -18.47 15.24
CA GLU A 381 9.87 -17.11 15.55
C GLU A 381 11.32 -16.87 15.15
N GLU A 382 12.13 -17.94 15.08
CA GLU A 382 13.49 -17.91 14.55
C GLU A 382 13.52 -17.90 13.01
N LEU A 383 12.35 -17.79 12.37
CA LEU A 383 12.18 -17.83 10.91
C LEU A 383 12.73 -19.13 10.29
N LYS A 384 12.64 -20.25 11.01
CA LYS A 384 13.02 -21.60 10.55
C LYS A 384 11.78 -22.39 10.12
N ILE A 385 11.98 -23.35 9.22
CA ILE A 385 10.94 -24.28 8.79
C ILE A 385 10.98 -25.56 9.64
N ILE A 386 9.81 -26.04 10.03
CA ILE A 386 9.59 -27.39 10.57
C ILE A 386 8.53 -28.06 9.71
N ALA A 387 8.75 -29.28 9.25
CA ALA A 387 7.76 -30.05 8.49
C ALA A 387 7.50 -31.42 9.13
N TRP A 388 6.26 -31.91 9.05
CA TRP A 388 5.86 -33.22 9.55
C TRP A 388 4.69 -33.80 8.75
N GLY A 389 4.50 -35.11 8.85
CA GLY A 389 3.45 -35.85 8.14
C GLY A 389 4.04 -36.86 7.15
N ILE A 390 3.33 -37.17 6.08
CA ILE A 390 3.82 -38.12 5.06
C ILE A 390 5.04 -37.54 4.33
N ALA A 391 6.16 -38.27 4.36
CA ALA A 391 7.43 -37.86 3.75
C ALA A 391 7.29 -37.54 2.24
N SER A 392 6.57 -38.37 1.49
CA SER A 392 6.34 -38.16 0.05
C SER A 392 5.48 -36.93 -0.27
N ALA A 393 4.78 -36.38 0.73
CA ALA A 393 3.98 -35.16 0.61
C ALA A 393 4.67 -33.93 1.23
N GLY A 394 5.99 -34.01 1.47
CA GLY A 394 6.80 -32.93 2.05
C GLY A 394 6.89 -32.95 3.58
N GLY A 395 6.42 -34.01 4.25
CA GLY A 395 6.55 -34.17 5.70
C GLY A 395 7.97 -34.40 6.21
N LEU A 396 8.96 -34.59 5.30
CA LEU A 396 10.38 -34.63 5.62
C LEU A 396 11.06 -33.38 5.05
N LEU A 397 11.62 -32.55 5.92
CA LEU A 397 12.33 -31.34 5.53
C LEU A 397 13.76 -31.65 5.06
N PRO A 398 14.19 -31.18 3.88
CA PRO A 398 15.58 -31.32 3.45
C PRO A 398 16.58 -30.61 4.37
N ASN A 399 17.77 -31.21 4.57
CA ASN A 399 18.82 -30.66 5.44
C ASN A 399 19.28 -29.25 5.05
N GLU A 400 19.29 -28.96 3.75
CA GLU A 400 19.66 -27.64 3.23
C GLU A 400 18.68 -26.57 3.75
N ILE A 401 17.38 -26.88 3.78
CA ILE A 401 16.34 -25.96 4.24
C ILE A 401 16.31 -25.90 5.77
N SER A 402 16.53 -27.03 6.46
CA SER A 402 16.51 -27.09 7.93
C SER A 402 17.65 -26.31 8.59
N ALA A 403 18.78 -26.13 7.88
CA ALA A 403 19.92 -25.34 8.35
C ALA A 403 19.74 -23.81 8.16
N MET A 404 18.71 -23.38 7.41
CA MET A 404 18.48 -21.97 7.09
C MET A 404 17.47 -21.33 8.06
N ASN A 405 17.60 -20.02 8.28
CA ASN A 405 16.62 -19.15 8.89
C ASN A 405 16.15 -18.11 7.86
N GLY A 406 15.27 -17.18 8.23
CA GLY A 406 14.83 -16.09 7.36
C GLY A 406 13.65 -16.43 6.44
N PHE A 407 12.90 -17.51 6.70
CA PHE A 407 11.69 -17.82 5.96
C PHE A 407 10.50 -16.96 6.41
N THR A 408 9.75 -16.43 5.45
CA THR A 408 8.64 -15.49 5.69
C THR A 408 7.28 -16.02 5.23
N GLN A 409 7.26 -16.98 4.31
CA GLN A 409 6.04 -17.61 3.80
C GLN A 409 6.30 -19.11 3.55
N VAL A 410 5.30 -19.96 3.81
CA VAL A 410 5.30 -21.36 3.41
C VAL A 410 3.90 -21.75 2.96
N ILE A 411 3.79 -22.34 1.77
CA ILE A 411 2.53 -22.80 1.19
C ILE A 411 2.70 -24.20 0.60
N GLY A 412 1.60 -24.94 0.47
CA GLY A 412 1.62 -26.30 -0.06
C GLY A 412 0.67 -26.50 -1.24
N THR A 413 1.08 -27.33 -2.19
CA THR A 413 0.19 -28.00 -3.14
C THR A 413 -0.37 -29.27 -2.49
N ARG A 414 -0.96 -30.20 -3.26
CA ARG A 414 -1.39 -31.50 -2.71
C ARG A 414 -0.28 -32.30 -2.07
N SER A 415 0.97 -32.17 -2.52
CA SER A 415 2.08 -33.05 -2.08
C SER A 415 3.47 -32.41 -2.14
N ALA A 416 3.56 -31.10 -2.31
CA ALA A 416 4.81 -30.36 -2.23
C ALA A 416 4.63 -29.07 -1.44
N PHE A 417 5.71 -28.58 -0.86
CA PHE A 417 5.78 -27.28 -0.23
C PHE A 417 6.70 -26.35 -1.02
N CYS A 418 6.45 -25.05 -0.88
CA CYS A 418 7.33 -23.98 -1.31
C CYS A 418 7.41 -22.92 -0.22
N ALA A 419 8.62 -22.50 0.11
CA ALA A 419 8.89 -21.49 1.13
C ALA A 419 9.63 -20.28 0.53
N LEU A 420 9.22 -19.08 0.97
CA LEU A 420 9.84 -17.80 0.61
C LEU A 420 10.86 -17.42 1.67
N HIS A 421 12.06 -17.10 1.25
CA HIS A 421 13.12 -16.58 2.10
C HIS A 421 13.21 -15.05 1.94
N GLN A 422 13.53 -14.34 3.03
CA GLN A 422 13.64 -12.87 3.09
C GLN A 422 14.61 -12.27 2.06
N SER A 423 15.53 -13.07 1.52
CA SER A 423 16.41 -12.67 0.41
C SER A 423 15.71 -12.64 -0.96
N GLY A 424 14.39 -12.85 -1.03
CA GLY A 424 13.62 -12.95 -2.27
C GLY A 424 13.87 -14.23 -3.08
N LYS A 425 14.35 -15.31 -2.43
CA LYS A 425 14.55 -16.64 -3.02
C LYS A 425 13.46 -17.60 -2.56
N VAL A 426 13.18 -18.63 -3.36
CA VAL A 426 12.25 -19.70 -2.99
C VAL A 426 12.92 -21.06 -2.93
N TYR A 427 12.41 -21.92 -2.04
CA TYR A 427 12.86 -23.28 -1.84
C TYR A 427 11.65 -24.20 -1.83
N ALA A 428 11.68 -25.28 -2.60
CA ALA A 428 10.59 -26.24 -2.69
C ALA A 428 11.07 -27.64 -2.34
N TRP A 429 10.16 -28.45 -1.78
CA TRP A 429 10.42 -29.86 -1.45
C TRP A 429 9.13 -30.68 -1.49
N GLY A 430 9.26 -32.00 -1.42
CA GLY A 430 8.16 -32.95 -1.61
C GLY A 430 8.10 -33.48 -3.03
N ALA A 431 6.91 -33.83 -3.52
CA ALA A 431 6.76 -34.49 -4.81
C ALA A 431 7.09 -33.56 -5.99
N GLU A 432 8.06 -33.94 -6.84
CA GLU A 432 8.52 -33.12 -7.97
C GLU A 432 7.39 -32.78 -8.96
N ASN A 433 6.51 -33.75 -9.26
CA ASN A 433 5.37 -33.56 -10.16
C ASN A 433 4.30 -32.60 -9.61
N TYR A 434 4.38 -32.23 -8.34
CA TYR A 434 3.53 -31.23 -7.68
C TYR A 434 4.27 -29.93 -7.38
N GLY A 435 5.44 -29.71 -8.00
CA GLY A 435 6.24 -28.49 -7.84
C GLY A 435 7.33 -28.57 -6.77
N GLY A 436 7.58 -29.75 -6.18
CA GLY A 436 8.59 -29.95 -5.12
C GLY A 436 10.05 -29.74 -5.52
N LYS A 437 10.30 -29.34 -6.78
CA LYS A 437 11.62 -28.96 -7.30
C LYS A 437 11.53 -27.60 -7.97
N VAL A 438 12.34 -26.65 -7.50
CA VAL A 438 12.43 -25.31 -8.10
C VAL A 438 13.20 -25.40 -9.43
N PRO A 439 12.62 -24.95 -10.56
CA PRO A 439 13.33 -24.89 -11.83
C PRO A 439 14.54 -23.96 -11.78
N SER A 440 15.56 -24.24 -12.59
CA SER A 440 16.80 -23.45 -12.64
C SER A 440 16.55 -21.98 -12.98
N THR A 441 15.56 -21.69 -13.82
CA THR A 441 15.11 -20.34 -14.18
C THR A 441 14.60 -19.54 -12.98
N ILE A 442 13.98 -20.19 -12.00
CA ILE A 442 13.44 -19.56 -10.79
C ILE A 442 14.48 -19.55 -9.66
N SER A 443 15.31 -20.60 -9.54
CA SER A 443 16.33 -20.73 -8.49
C SER A 443 17.37 -19.60 -8.46
N LYS A 444 17.54 -18.92 -9.60
CA LYS A 444 18.47 -17.78 -9.77
C LYS A 444 17.86 -16.44 -9.37
N LEU A 445 16.54 -16.36 -9.18
CA LEU A 445 15.85 -15.14 -8.82
C LEU A 445 16.07 -14.81 -7.34
N SER A 446 16.22 -13.52 -7.03
CA SER A 446 16.36 -12.98 -5.67
C SER A 446 15.39 -11.81 -5.41
N ASN A 447 14.38 -11.66 -6.27
CA ASN A 447 13.38 -10.60 -6.25
C ASN A 447 11.96 -11.15 -6.11
N ILE A 448 11.80 -12.41 -5.65
CA ILE A 448 10.47 -12.98 -5.43
C ILE A 448 9.83 -12.28 -4.23
N GLN A 449 8.64 -11.74 -4.43
CA GLN A 449 7.86 -11.04 -3.42
C GLN A 449 6.89 -11.99 -2.70
N GLU A 450 6.30 -12.95 -3.42
CA GLU A 450 5.21 -13.75 -2.92
C GLU A 450 5.02 -15.07 -3.68
N ILE A 451 4.48 -16.09 -3.02
CA ILE A 451 4.17 -17.41 -3.59
C ILE A 451 2.67 -17.69 -3.51
N PHE A 452 2.13 -18.34 -4.54
CA PHE A 452 0.77 -18.83 -4.67
C PHE A 452 0.76 -20.30 -5.10
N SER A 453 -0.32 -21.03 -4.82
CA SER A 453 -0.42 -22.45 -5.15
C SER A 453 -1.81 -22.86 -5.61
N THR A 454 -1.88 -23.74 -6.60
CA THR A 454 -3.03 -24.63 -6.84
C THR A 454 -2.77 -25.97 -6.18
N ASP A 455 -3.62 -26.97 -6.42
CA ASP A 455 -3.37 -28.34 -5.96
C ASP A 455 -2.13 -28.99 -6.60
N GLY A 456 -1.66 -28.47 -7.75
CA GLY A 456 -0.62 -29.10 -8.56
C GLY A 456 0.57 -28.23 -8.94
N ALA A 457 0.49 -26.92 -8.75
CA ALA A 457 1.49 -25.98 -9.22
C ALA A 457 1.70 -24.83 -8.26
N PHE A 458 2.86 -24.19 -8.39
CA PHE A 458 3.17 -22.93 -7.73
C PHE A 458 3.27 -21.81 -8.76
N ALA A 459 2.95 -20.59 -8.33
CA ALA A 459 3.25 -19.36 -9.04
C ALA A 459 3.93 -18.37 -8.09
N VAL A 460 4.86 -17.58 -8.60
CA VAL A 460 5.52 -16.51 -7.84
C VAL A 460 5.25 -15.16 -8.48
N LEU A 461 5.03 -14.16 -7.63
CA LEU A 461 5.01 -12.75 -8.01
C LEU A 461 6.34 -12.13 -7.63
N THR A 462 7.04 -11.52 -8.58
CA THR A 462 8.29 -10.79 -8.32
C THR A 462 8.02 -9.35 -7.88
N LYS A 463 9.02 -8.71 -7.28
CA LYS A 463 9.00 -7.28 -6.95
C LYS A 463 8.73 -6.40 -8.18
N ASP A 464 9.22 -6.84 -9.34
CA ASP A 464 9.01 -6.20 -10.65
C ASP A 464 7.62 -6.51 -11.27
N LYS A 465 6.69 -7.03 -10.46
CA LYS A 465 5.30 -7.32 -10.85
C LYS A 465 5.15 -8.34 -11.98
N ASN A 466 6.14 -9.23 -12.13
CA ASN A 466 6.10 -10.34 -13.08
C ASN A 466 5.63 -11.64 -12.42
N VAL A 467 5.03 -12.52 -13.21
CA VAL A 467 4.58 -13.84 -12.75
C VAL A 467 5.34 -14.96 -13.43
N ILE A 468 5.77 -15.95 -12.64
CA ILE A 468 6.39 -17.17 -13.14
C ILE A 468 5.74 -18.36 -12.43
N ALA A 469 5.41 -19.42 -13.15
CA ALA A 469 4.78 -20.62 -12.60
C ALA A 469 5.59 -21.89 -12.90
N TRP A 470 5.45 -22.90 -12.04
CA TRP A 470 6.02 -24.22 -12.23
C TRP A 470 5.21 -25.31 -11.52
N GLY A 471 5.46 -26.57 -11.87
CA GLY A 471 4.76 -27.73 -11.31
C GLY A 471 3.95 -28.44 -12.39
N HIS A 472 2.82 -29.04 -12.02
CA HIS A 472 2.00 -29.80 -12.94
C HIS A 472 1.34 -28.89 -13.99
N GLN A 473 1.55 -29.18 -15.28
CA GLN A 473 1.06 -28.36 -16.39
C GLN A 473 -0.46 -28.13 -16.33
N ASP A 474 -1.24 -29.19 -16.10
CA ASP A 474 -2.70 -29.13 -16.08
C ASP A 474 -3.26 -28.30 -14.90
N PHE A 475 -2.46 -28.05 -13.88
CA PHE A 475 -2.83 -27.26 -12.70
C PHE A 475 -2.25 -25.84 -12.73
N GLY A 476 -1.78 -25.38 -13.89
CA GLY A 476 -1.21 -24.04 -14.07
C GLY A 476 0.30 -23.96 -13.87
N GLY A 477 1.01 -25.09 -13.86
CA GLY A 477 2.47 -25.15 -13.78
C GLY A 477 3.19 -24.68 -15.04
N ASN A 478 2.46 -24.35 -16.10
CA ASN A 478 3.00 -23.72 -17.29
C ASN A 478 2.23 -22.41 -17.59
N LEU A 479 2.94 -21.29 -17.55
CA LEU A 479 2.40 -19.99 -17.91
C LEU A 479 2.77 -19.69 -19.37
N LEU A 480 1.78 -19.74 -20.27
CA LEU A 480 2.01 -19.61 -21.72
C LEU A 480 2.32 -18.18 -22.16
N ILE A 481 1.83 -17.18 -21.43
CA ILE A 481 1.97 -15.76 -21.77
C ILE A 481 2.64 -15.06 -20.58
N PRO A 482 3.77 -14.37 -20.78
CA PRO A 482 4.38 -13.57 -19.73
C PRO A 482 3.38 -12.52 -19.19
N LEU A 483 3.19 -12.50 -17.88
CA LEU A 483 2.35 -11.50 -17.21
C LEU A 483 3.24 -10.51 -16.48
N ASN A 484 3.00 -9.21 -16.73
CA ASN A 484 3.67 -8.08 -16.10
C ASN A 484 2.63 -7.14 -15.46
N ASN A 485 3.08 -6.20 -14.63
CA ASN A 485 2.21 -5.24 -13.95
C ASN A 485 1.12 -5.92 -13.09
N ILE A 486 1.41 -7.11 -12.55
CA ILE A 486 0.47 -7.85 -11.71
C ILE A 486 0.48 -7.30 -10.28
N LYS A 487 -0.71 -6.99 -9.78
CA LYS A 487 -0.96 -6.56 -8.41
C LYS A 487 -1.04 -7.74 -7.45
N THR A 488 -1.78 -8.79 -7.81
CA THR A 488 -2.00 -9.97 -6.97
C THR A 488 -2.49 -11.17 -7.80
N ILE A 489 -2.45 -12.37 -7.23
CA ILE A 489 -2.86 -13.63 -7.85
C ILE A 489 -3.84 -14.36 -6.93
N SER A 490 -4.99 -14.75 -7.47
CA SER A 490 -5.95 -15.66 -6.87
C SER A 490 -5.76 -17.05 -7.46
N SER A 491 -5.99 -18.10 -6.68
CA SER A 491 -5.88 -19.50 -7.09
C SER A 491 -7.06 -20.32 -6.59
N ASN A 492 -7.39 -21.38 -7.30
CA ASN A 492 -8.28 -22.44 -6.83
C ASN A 492 -7.57 -23.79 -6.93
N THR A 493 -8.29 -24.90 -6.86
CA THR A 493 -7.65 -26.22 -6.91
C THR A 493 -6.89 -26.48 -8.21
N GLY A 494 -7.25 -25.87 -9.34
CA GLY A 494 -6.65 -26.21 -10.66
C GLY A 494 -6.24 -25.04 -11.54
N ALA A 495 -6.53 -23.81 -11.15
CA ALA A 495 -6.27 -22.63 -11.96
C ALA A 495 -5.83 -21.44 -11.12
N PHE A 496 -5.16 -20.51 -11.78
CA PHE A 496 -4.79 -19.20 -11.25
C PHE A 496 -5.50 -18.10 -12.03
N THR A 497 -5.71 -16.96 -11.37
CA THR A 497 -6.15 -15.69 -11.97
C THR A 497 -5.36 -14.53 -11.39
N ALA A 498 -4.70 -13.74 -12.22
CA ALA A 498 -3.95 -12.55 -11.82
C ALA A 498 -4.74 -11.26 -12.09
N LEU A 499 -4.72 -10.31 -11.14
CA LEU A 499 -5.22 -8.94 -11.30
C LEU A 499 -4.04 -8.01 -11.58
N ASN A 500 -4.11 -7.21 -12.64
CA ASN A 500 -3.08 -6.21 -12.95
C ASN A 500 -3.39 -4.82 -12.34
N CYS A 501 -2.42 -3.92 -12.37
CA CYS A 501 -2.55 -2.55 -11.88
C CYS A 501 -3.58 -1.70 -12.67
N LEU A 502 -3.96 -2.14 -13.88
CA LEU A 502 -4.97 -1.50 -14.73
C LEU A 502 -6.40 -2.00 -14.47
N GLY A 503 -6.58 -2.91 -13.50
CA GLY A 503 -7.89 -3.46 -13.15
C GLY A 503 -8.42 -4.46 -14.17
N GLN A 504 -7.53 -5.22 -14.83
CA GLN A 504 -7.84 -6.32 -15.74
C GLN A 504 -7.37 -7.66 -15.15
N VAL A 505 -7.95 -8.76 -15.62
CA VAL A 505 -7.62 -10.11 -15.15
C VAL A 505 -7.09 -11.02 -16.25
N TYR A 506 -6.23 -11.96 -15.85
CA TYR A 506 -5.69 -13.02 -16.70
C TYR A 506 -5.80 -14.35 -15.97
N SER A 507 -6.25 -15.41 -16.63
CA SER A 507 -6.36 -16.74 -16.03
C SER A 507 -5.53 -17.77 -16.79
N TRP A 508 -5.02 -18.77 -16.08
CA TRP A 508 -4.33 -19.92 -16.65
C TRP A 508 -4.48 -21.17 -15.78
N GLY A 509 -4.16 -22.34 -16.33
CA GLY A 509 -4.36 -23.65 -15.69
C GLY A 509 -5.56 -24.40 -16.26
N GLN A 510 -6.19 -25.25 -15.46
CA GLN A 510 -7.26 -26.13 -15.93
C GLN A 510 -8.48 -25.34 -16.40
N SER A 511 -8.87 -25.49 -17.68
CA SER A 511 -10.02 -24.79 -18.26
C SER A 511 -11.32 -25.01 -17.48
N PHE A 512 -11.58 -26.24 -17.03
CA PHE A 512 -12.77 -26.57 -16.23
C PHE A 512 -12.83 -25.76 -14.92
N ASN A 513 -11.68 -25.49 -14.31
CA ASN A 513 -11.58 -24.71 -13.06
C ASN A 513 -11.45 -23.20 -13.31
N GLY A 514 -11.74 -22.72 -14.53
CA GLY A 514 -11.63 -21.30 -14.85
C GLY A 514 -10.24 -20.84 -15.29
N GLY A 515 -9.34 -21.76 -15.64
CA GLY A 515 -8.04 -21.44 -16.25
C GLY A 515 -8.15 -20.85 -17.66
N SER A 516 -9.34 -20.85 -18.26
CA SER A 516 -9.64 -20.17 -19.53
C SER A 516 -10.58 -19.00 -19.27
N LEU A 517 -10.10 -17.78 -19.50
CA LEU A 517 -10.85 -16.56 -19.26
C LEU A 517 -11.86 -16.31 -20.40
N PRO A 518 -13.16 -16.12 -20.11
CA PRO A 518 -14.15 -15.78 -21.14
C PRO A 518 -13.89 -14.41 -21.79
N ASN A 519 -14.12 -14.28 -23.10
CA ASN A 519 -13.91 -13.03 -23.87
C ASN A 519 -14.64 -11.81 -23.28
N ASN A 520 -15.88 -12.01 -22.79
CA ASN A 520 -16.67 -10.95 -22.18
C ASN A 520 -16.09 -10.45 -20.84
N ILE A 521 -15.28 -11.27 -20.16
CA ILE A 521 -14.58 -10.90 -18.93
C ILE A 521 -13.18 -10.32 -19.25
N GLN A 522 -12.51 -10.87 -20.27
CA GLN A 522 -11.19 -10.40 -20.72
C GLN A 522 -11.18 -8.92 -21.13
N GLN A 523 -12.30 -8.39 -21.62
CA GLN A 523 -12.45 -7.00 -22.03
C GLN A 523 -12.81 -6.05 -20.86
N LEU A 524 -13.08 -6.59 -19.67
CA LEU A 524 -13.45 -5.78 -18.52
C LEU A 524 -12.23 -5.04 -17.95
N ASN A 525 -12.50 -3.85 -17.42
CA ASN A 525 -11.56 -3.00 -16.69
C ASN A 525 -12.17 -2.61 -15.33
N ASN A 526 -11.42 -1.87 -14.51
CA ASN A 526 -11.87 -1.41 -13.20
C ASN A 526 -12.25 -2.55 -12.24
N ILE A 527 -11.65 -3.72 -12.38
CA ILE A 527 -11.78 -4.83 -11.44
C ILE A 527 -11.04 -4.47 -10.15
N VAL A 528 -11.74 -4.56 -9.03
CA VAL A 528 -11.22 -4.19 -7.71
C VAL A 528 -11.01 -5.39 -6.79
N ALA A 529 -11.61 -6.55 -7.04
CA ALA A 529 -11.39 -7.79 -6.28
C ALA A 529 -11.59 -9.06 -7.10
N ILE A 530 -10.89 -10.14 -6.69
CA ILE A 530 -11.04 -11.51 -7.22
C ILE A 530 -11.19 -12.47 -6.04
N SER A 531 -12.22 -13.30 -6.04
CA SER A 531 -12.39 -14.41 -5.08
C SER A 531 -12.43 -15.74 -5.82
N SER A 532 -12.06 -16.84 -5.16
CA SER A 532 -11.99 -18.18 -5.77
C SER A 532 -12.65 -19.23 -4.88
N SER A 533 -13.51 -20.05 -5.47
CA SER A 533 -14.00 -21.30 -4.86
C SER A 533 -13.06 -22.46 -5.23
N ASP A 534 -13.39 -23.72 -4.93
CA ASP A 534 -12.51 -24.85 -5.30
C ASP A 534 -12.28 -24.95 -6.83
N ALA A 535 -13.21 -24.49 -7.68
CA ALA A 535 -13.11 -24.62 -9.14
C ALA A 535 -13.74 -23.48 -9.96
N ALA A 536 -13.98 -22.32 -9.36
CA ALA A 536 -14.47 -21.14 -10.08
C ALA A 536 -13.83 -19.86 -9.54
N PHE A 537 -14.03 -18.77 -10.28
CA PHE A 537 -13.64 -17.42 -9.88
C PHE A 537 -14.83 -16.47 -9.92
N CYS A 538 -14.76 -15.45 -9.06
CA CYS A 538 -15.68 -14.33 -9.00
C CYS A 538 -14.88 -13.03 -8.97
N ILE A 539 -15.27 -12.03 -9.75
CA ILE A 539 -14.68 -10.69 -9.72
C ILE A 539 -15.71 -9.65 -9.32
N LEU A 540 -15.23 -8.59 -8.68
CA LEU A 540 -16.01 -7.39 -8.34
C LEU A 540 -15.42 -6.19 -9.08
N LEU A 541 -16.26 -5.45 -9.80
CA LEU A 541 -15.90 -4.20 -10.46
C LEU A 541 -16.15 -3.00 -9.54
N LYS A 542 -15.46 -1.89 -9.78
CA LYS A 542 -15.60 -0.63 -9.03
C LYS A 542 -17.05 -0.10 -8.97
N ASN A 543 -17.85 -0.39 -9.99
CA ASN A 543 -19.28 -0.03 -10.05
C ASN A 543 -20.21 -0.95 -9.23
N GLY A 544 -19.66 -1.97 -8.57
CA GLY A 544 -20.40 -2.93 -7.76
C GLY A 544 -21.10 -4.03 -8.55
N THR A 545 -20.69 -4.28 -9.80
CA THR A 545 -21.11 -5.45 -10.59
C THR A 545 -20.17 -6.62 -10.35
N ILE A 546 -20.69 -7.84 -10.44
CA ILE A 546 -19.93 -9.08 -10.28
C ILE A 546 -19.99 -9.94 -11.52
N HIS A 547 -18.92 -10.69 -11.81
CA HIS A 547 -18.88 -11.69 -12.87
C HIS A 547 -18.24 -12.97 -12.34
N THR A 548 -18.68 -14.13 -12.83
CA THR A 548 -18.07 -15.42 -12.50
C THR A 548 -17.73 -16.23 -13.74
N TRP A 549 -16.78 -17.15 -13.59
CA TRP A 549 -16.44 -18.16 -14.59
C TRP A 549 -15.81 -19.38 -13.92
N GLY A 550 -15.62 -20.45 -14.69
CA GLY A 550 -15.17 -21.76 -14.20
C GLY A 550 -16.34 -22.72 -14.02
N ALA A 551 -16.19 -23.69 -13.13
CA ALA A 551 -17.15 -24.77 -12.99
C ALA A 551 -18.49 -24.31 -12.40
N ASN A 552 -19.59 -24.58 -13.09
CA ASN A 552 -20.94 -24.16 -12.68
C ASN A 552 -21.33 -24.67 -11.29
N ASN A 553 -20.93 -25.90 -10.97
CA ASN A 553 -21.17 -26.52 -9.66
C ASN A 553 -20.31 -25.94 -8.53
N PHE A 554 -19.46 -24.96 -8.83
CA PHE A 554 -18.64 -24.26 -7.85
C PHE A 554 -18.91 -22.74 -7.85
N GLY A 555 -20.07 -22.31 -8.38
CA GLY A 555 -20.46 -20.89 -8.47
C GLY A 555 -19.99 -20.18 -9.74
N GLY A 556 -19.43 -20.90 -10.71
CA GLY A 556 -18.96 -20.37 -11.99
C GLY A 556 -20.03 -19.76 -12.90
N LYS A 557 -21.32 -19.82 -12.49
CA LYS A 557 -22.44 -19.14 -13.14
C LYS A 557 -23.27 -18.38 -12.10
N ILE A 558 -23.52 -17.10 -12.37
CA ILE A 558 -24.42 -16.26 -11.56
C ILE A 558 -25.88 -16.64 -11.90
N PRO A 559 -26.73 -16.95 -10.89
CA PRO A 559 -28.18 -17.10 -11.07
C PRO A 559 -28.84 -15.83 -11.63
N SER A 560 -29.85 -15.98 -12.50
CA SER A 560 -30.57 -14.87 -13.15
C SER A 560 -31.12 -13.84 -12.16
N GLU A 561 -31.51 -14.29 -10.98
CA GLU A 561 -32.10 -13.54 -9.89
C GLU A 561 -31.09 -12.60 -9.20
N ILE A 562 -29.78 -12.87 -9.32
CA ILE A 562 -28.71 -11.99 -8.83
C ILE A 562 -28.30 -10.96 -9.88
N LEU A 563 -28.47 -11.25 -11.17
CA LEU A 563 -27.98 -10.39 -12.27
C LEU A 563 -28.54 -8.95 -12.20
N HIS A 564 -29.71 -8.76 -11.59
CA HIS A 564 -30.35 -7.47 -11.42
C HIS A 564 -29.99 -6.75 -10.12
N ILE A 565 -29.30 -7.43 -9.19
CA ILE A 565 -28.82 -6.83 -7.95
C ILE A 565 -27.54 -6.07 -8.28
N ASN A 566 -27.52 -4.79 -7.94
CA ASN A 566 -26.39 -3.90 -8.17
C ASN A 566 -25.79 -3.41 -6.83
N ASN A 567 -24.68 -2.69 -6.92
CA ASN A 567 -23.99 -2.10 -5.77
C ASN A 567 -23.41 -3.12 -4.77
N PHE A 568 -22.83 -4.22 -5.26
CA PHE A 568 -21.99 -5.08 -4.44
C PHE A 568 -20.74 -4.33 -3.97
N ILE A 569 -20.35 -4.56 -2.72
CA ILE A 569 -19.16 -3.96 -2.08
C ILE A 569 -18.17 -5.00 -1.57
N SER A 570 -18.60 -6.26 -1.49
CA SER A 570 -17.76 -7.37 -1.06
C SER A 570 -18.18 -8.64 -1.79
N ILE A 571 -17.19 -9.45 -2.13
CA ILE A 571 -17.34 -10.83 -2.56
C ILE A 571 -16.52 -11.71 -1.63
N SER A 572 -17.04 -12.88 -1.30
CA SER A 572 -16.32 -13.91 -0.57
C SER A 572 -16.60 -15.25 -1.23
N SER A 573 -15.69 -16.17 -1.06
CA SER A 573 -15.83 -17.53 -1.56
C SER A 573 -15.89 -18.52 -0.42
N SER A 574 -16.23 -19.72 -0.84
CA SER A 574 -16.13 -20.93 -0.08
C SER A 574 -15.77 -22.09 -1.00
N THR A 575 -15.62 -23.29 -0.45
CA THR A 575 -15.26 -24.50 -1.22
C THR A 575 -16.17 -24.71 -2.45
N GLY A 576 -17.48 -24.54 -2.32
CA GLY A 576 -18.46 -24.84 -3.37
C GLY A 576 -19.13 -23.64 -4.04
N GLY A 577 -18.82 -22.40 -3.67
CA GLY A 577 -19.56 -21.26 -4.22
C GLY A 577 -19.07 -19.89 -3.74
N PHE A 578 -19.95 -18.91 -3.89
CA PHE A 578 -19.67 -17.51 -3.59
C PHE A 578 -20.78 -16.87 -2.77
N SER A 579 -20.40 -15.84 -2.03
CA SER A 579 -21.29 -14.89 -1.41
C SER A 579 -20.93 -13.47 -1.84
N ALA A 580 -21.92 -12.59 -1.90
CA ALA A 580 -21.70 -11.17 -2.15
C ALA A 580 -22.60 -10.32 -1.27
N ILE A 581 -22.09 -9.17 -0.86
CA ILE A 581 -22.77 -8.22 0.02
C ILE A 581 -22.92 -6.89 -0.72
N SER A 582 -24.14 -6.35 -0.76
CA SER A 582 -24.45 -5.06 -1.37
C SER A 582 -24.50 -3.91 -0.37
N LYS A 583 -24.40 -2.66 -0.86
CA LYS A 583 -24.60 -1.44 -0.06
C LYS A 583 -25.91 -1.41 0.73
N LEU A 584 -26.94 -2.08 0.20
CA LEU A 584 -28.26 -2.19 0.83
C LEU A 584 -28.36 -3.37 1.82
N SER A 585 -27.23 -3.91 2.26
CA SER A 585 -27.14 -5.08 3.16
C SER A 585 -27.84 -6.34 2.64
N THR A 586 -28.10 -6.42 1.32
CA THR A 586 -28.56 -7.67 0.72
C THR A 586 -27.36 -8.61 0.61
N VAL A 587 -27.46 -9.78 1.23
CA VAL A 587 -26.51 -10.88 1.10
C VAL A 587 -27.07 -11.88 0.11
N VAL A 588 -26.28 -12.19 -0.90
CA VAL A 588 -26.58 -13.25 -1.86
C VAL A 588 -25.54 -14.35 -1.74
N MET A 589 -25.97 -15.59 -1.86
CA MET A 589 -25.10 -16.76 -1.88
C MET A 589 -25.56 -17.70 -2.99
N TRP A 590 -24.61 -18.26 -3.73
CA TRP A 590 -24.89 -19.20 -4.80
C TRP A 590 -23.81 -20.27 -4.94
N ASN A 591 -24.25 -21.49 -5.26
CA ASN A 591 -23.43 -22.66 -5.55
C ASN A 591 -24.19 -23.59 -6.53
N ASN A 592 -23.78 -24.87 -6.63
CA ASN A 592 -24.36 -25.86 -7.54
C ASN A 592 -25.89 -26.01 -7.38
N ASN A 593 -26.65 -25.49 -8.33
CA ASN A 593 -28.12 -25.54 -8.42
C ASN A 593 -28.88 -24.94 -7.22
N ASN A 594 -28.18 -24.37 -6.24
CA ASN A 594 -28.75 -23.82 -5.03
C ASN A 594 -28.41 -22.33 -4.94
N PHE A 595 -29.45 -21.54 -4.74
CA PHE A 595 -29.38 -20.10 -4.68
C PHE A 595 -30.26 -19.59 -3.55
N LYS A 596 -29.71 -18.70 -2.72
CA LYS A 596 -30.46 -18.05 -1.65
C LYS A 596 -30.18 -16.56 -1.64
N ILE A 597 -31.25 -15.77 -1.62
CA ILE A 597 -31.20 -14.34 -1.30
C ILE A 597 -31.70 -14.18 0.12
N GLN A 598 -30.92 -13.56 0.98
CA GLN A 598 -31.42 -13.06 2.24
C GLN A 598 -31.65 -11.55 2.10
N LYS A 599 -32.91 -11.17 1.84
CA LYS A 599 -33.37 -9.78 1.91
C LYS A 599 -33.87 -9.52 3.31
N ASN A 600 -33.03 -8.98 4.20
CA ASN A 600 -33.51 -8.47 5.49
C ASN A 600 -32.92 -7.09 5.74
N SER A 601 -33.81 -6.12 5.95
CA SER A 601 -33.51 -4.69 6.06
C SER A 601 -32.73 -4.29 7.32
N ILE A 602 -32.43 -5.22 8.25
CA ILE A 602 -31.91 -4.85 9.59
C ILE A 602 -30.76 -5.75 10.09
N ILE A 603 -30.33 -6.81 9.37
CA ILE A 603 -29.22 -7.66 9.86
C ILE A 603 -27.93 -7.40 9.07
N LYS A 604 -27.02 -6.62 9.65
CA LYS A 604 -25.69 -6.34 9.10
C LYS A 604 -24.82 -7.61 9.21
N THR A 605 -24.43 -8.18 8.08
CA THR A 605 -23.60 -9.40 8.00
C THR A 605 -22.13 -9.01 7.85
N LYS A 606 -21.25 -9.54 8.71
CA LYS A 606 -19.79 -9.32 8.66
C LYS A 606 -19.08 -10.29 7.72
N ALA A 607 -19.53 -11.53 7.63
CA ALA A 607 -18.83 -12.58 6.90
C ALA A 607 -19.78 -13.72 6.51
N GLY A 608 -19.50 -14.42 5.42
CA GLY A 608 -20.17 -15.66 5.02
C GLY A 608 -19.16 -16.78 4.83
N TYR A 609 -19.44 -17.97 5.37
CA TYR A 609 -18.62 -19.18 5.35
C TYR A 609 -19.43 -20.33 4.76
N GLN A 610 -18.82 -21.31 4.10
CA GLN A 610 -19.46 -22.61 3.80
C GLN A 610 -18.78 -23.69 4.64
N ILE A 611 -19.56 -24.66 5.09
CA ILE A 611 -19.11 -25.72 6.00
C ILE A 611 -18.77 -27.01 5.24
N THR A 612 -19.33 -27.25 4.07
CA THR A 612 -19.35 -28.58 3.44
C THR A 612 -18.57 -28.64 2.12
N ARG A 613 -18.01 -29.83 1.83
CA ARG A 613 -17.20 -30.12 0.63
C ARG A 613 -17.73 -31.37 -0.06
N GLY A 614 -18.39 -31.17 -1.21
CA GLY A 614 -18.77 -32.24 -2.14
C GLY A 614 -20.08 -32.94 -1.80
N THR A 615 -21.06 -32.76 -2.72
CA THR A 615 -22.45 -33.26 -2.76
C THR A 615 -23.40 -32.79 -1.65
N PRO A 616 -24.69 -32.52 -1.98
CA PRO A 616 -25.64 -31.86 -1.10
C PRO A 616 -25.81 -32.50 0.29
N PRO A 617 -26.19 -31.71 1.32
CA PRO A 617 -26.54 -30.30 1.26
C PRO A 617 -25.37 -29.43 1.72
N ASP A 618 -25.08 -28.41 0.92
CA ASP A 618 -24.12 -27.39 1.29
C ASP A 618 -24.72 -26.45 2.35
N THR A 619 -23.99 -26.21 3.45
CA THR A 619 -24.43 -25.37 4.56
C THR A 619 -23.55 -24.14 4.61
N PHE A 620 -24.14 -22.95 4.51
CA PHE A 620 -23.44 -21.69 4.75
C PHE A 620 -23.67 -21.21 6.18
N ILE A 621 -22.69 -20.54 6.78
CA ILE A 621 -22.83 -19.76 8.01
C ILE A 621 -22.60 -18.29 7.66
N SER A 622 -23.58 -17.45 7.96
CA SER A 622 -23.39 -16.00 8.01
C SER A 622 -23.09 -15.56 9.44
N LEU A 623 -22.02 -14.78 9.63
CA LEU A 623 -21.71 -14.09 10.87
C LEU A 623 -22.23 -12.67 10.82
N PHE A 624 -23.03 -12.28 11.80
CA PHE A 624 -23.61 -10.95 11.88
C PHE A 624 -22.84 -9.99 12.79
N ASN A 625 -23.15 -8.70 12.70
CA ASN A 625 -22.46 -7.63 13.43
C ASN A 625 -22.51 -7.79 14.96
N ASN A 626 -23.61 -8.34 15.46
CA ASN A 626 -23.82 -8.65 16.88
C ASN A 626 -23.13 -9.97 17.32
N GLY A 627 -22.33 -10.60 16.46
CA GLY A 627 -21.65 -11.86 16.76
C GLY A 627 -22.54 -13.10 16.65
N THR A 628 -23.80 -12.98 16.20
CA THR A 628 -24.67 -14.15 16.00
C THR A 628 -24.33 -14.84 14.68
N LEU A 629 -24.56 -16.14 14.64
CA LEU A 629 -24.42 -16.96 13.43
C LEU A 629 -25.81 -17.35 12.91
N SER A 630 -26.01 -17.34 11.59
CA SER A 630 -27.17 -17.98 10.96
C SER A 630 -26.68 -18.98 9.93
N ILE A 631 -27.30 -20.15 9.97
CA ILE A 631 -27.12 -21.17 8.96
C ILE A 631 -28.05 -20.90 7.79
N ILE A 632 -27.51 -21.00 6.58
CA ILE A 632 -28.22 -20.79 5.33
C ILE A 632 -27.86 -21.94 4.39
N GLY A 633 -28.76 -22.91 4.21
CA GLY A 633 -28.50 -24.13 3.41
C GLY A 633 -29.71 -25.06 3.37
N GLU A 634 -29.68 -26.11 2.56
CA GLU A 634 -30.78 -27.09 2.48
C GLU A 634 -30.74 -28.08 3.65
N ASN A 635 -31.93 -28.44 4.16
CA ASN A 635 -32.13 -29.57 5.05
C ASN A 635 -32.12 -30.86 4.22
N SER A 636 -30.96 -31.48 3.99
CA SER A 636 -31.00 -32.93 3.87
C SER A 636 -30.94 -33.52 5.29
N ASP A 637 -31.52 -34.69 5.49
CA ASP A 637 -31.81 -35.46 6.72
C ASP A 637 -30.70 -35.65 7.79
N VAL A 638 -29.67 -34.80 7.83
CA VAL A 638 -28.56 -34.83 8.77
C VAL A 638 -28.80 -33.79 9.87
N SER A 639 -29.56 -34.19 10.88
CA SER A 639 -30.01 -33.35 12.01
C SER A 639 -28.90 -32.53 12.67
N ASN A 640 -27.65 -32.99 12.66
CA ASN A 640 -26.57 -32.44 13.50
C ASN A 640 -25.72 -31.35 12.82
N ILE A 641 -25.84 -31.11 11.51
CA ILE A 641 -25.00 -30.07 10.85
C ILE A 641 -25.51 -28.65 11.14
N ASN A 642 -26.79 -28.53 11.50
CA ASN A 642 -27.45 -27.27 11.80
C ASN A 642 -27.37 -26.87 13.29
N ASP A 643 -26.81 -27.74 14.14
CA ASP A 643 -26.70 -27.52 15.57
C ASP A 643 -25.40 -26.81 15.93
N ILE A 644 -25.30 -25.52 15.56
CA ILE A 644 -24.24 -24.68 16.12
C ILE A 644 -24.35 -24.74 17.66
N PRO A 645 -23.27 -25.02 18.39
CA PRO A 645 -23.31 -25.08 19.86
C PRO A 645 -23.83 -23.77 20.46
N GLN A 646 -24.75 -23.85 21.43
CA GLN A 646 -25.41 -22.67 22.01
C GLN A 646 -24.42 -21.63 22.55
N GLU A 647 -23.28 -22.08 23.09
CA GLU A 647 -22.24 -21.24 23.66
C GLU A 647 -21.50 -20.37 22.63
N VAL A 648 -21.62 -20.69 21.35
CA VAL A 648 -21.00 -19.96 20.25
C VAL A 648 -21.85 -18.76 19.82
N TYR A 649 -23.18 -18.80 19.99
CA TYR A 649 -24.06 -17.70 19.57
C TYR A 649 -23.74 -16.40 20.32
N GLY A 650 -23.49 -15.33 19.57
CA GLY A 650 -23.14 -14.01 20.13
C GLY A 650 -21.70 -13.92 20.67
N ASN A 651 -20.94 -15.01 20.61
CA ASN A 651 -19.62 -15.14 21.22
C ASN A 651 -18.53 -15.44 20.18
N VAL A 652 -18.72 -15.06 18.91
CA VAL A 652 -17.69 -15.21 17.86
C VAL A 652 -17.26 -13.85 17.34
N ASN A 653 -15.95 -13.58 17.42
CA ASN A 653 -15.35 -12.33 16.99
C ASN A 653 -14.48 -12.59 15.77
N HIS A 654 -14.87 -12.01 14.65
CA HIS A 654 -14.09 -12.04 13.41
C HIS A 654 -13.28 -10.75 13.22
N SER A 655 -13.91 -9.60 13.48
CA SER A 655 -13.34 -8.27 13.31
C SER A 655 -13.84 -7.31 14.39
N ASN A 656 -13.09 -6.23 14.62
CA ASN A 656 -13.35 -5.22 15.67
C ASN A 656 -13.21 -5.80 17.08
N LEU A 657 -12.11 -6.52 17.34
CA LEU A 657 -11.80 -7.01 18.68
C LEU A 657 -11.58 -5.81 19.62
N ASN A 658 -12.53 -5.60 20.54
CA ASN A 658 -12.37 -4.70 21.68
C ASN A 658 -11.45 -5.40 22.69
N GLU A 659 -10.14 -5.30 22.52
CA GLU A 659 -9.28 -5.37 23.69
C GLU A 659 -9.34 -3.99 24.35
N GLU A 660 -9.56 -3.95 25.66
CA GLU A 660 -9.31 -2.74 26.44
C GLU A 660 -7.96 -2.19 25.99
N SER A 661 -8.00 -0.95 25.52
CA SER A 661 -6.82 -0.18 25.18
C SER A 661 -5.94 -0.13 26.43
N LYS A 662 -5.06 -1.11 26.60
CA LYS A 662 -3.76 -0.81 27.20
C LYS A 662 -3.15 0.16 26.19
N SER A 663 -3.21 1.44 26.53
CA SER A 663 -2.46 2.49 25.89
C SER A 663 -0.98 2.09 25.96
N TYR A 664 -0.53 1.32 24.97
CA TYR A 664 0.86 1.36 24.58
C TYR A 664 1.01 2.72 23.93
N ASN A 665 1.76 3.59 24.60
CA ASN A 665 2.27 4.86 24.06
C ASN A 665 3.21 4.53 22.88
N ASP A 666 2.66 4.07 21.76
CA ASP A 666 3.39 3.97 20.49
C ASP A 666 3.30 5.33 19.79
N ASN A 667 4.04 6.30 20.31
CA ASN A 667 4.25 7.62 19.70
C ASN A 667 5.18 7.50 18.47
N LYS A 668 4.72 6.92 17.36
CA LYS A 668 5.45 6.93 16.07
C LYS A 668 4.99 8.09 15.18
N LEU A 669 5.30 9.32 15.57
CA LEU A 669 4.94 10.53 14.80
C LEU A 669 5.44 10.45 13.35
N GLN A 670 4.50 10.63 12.40
CA GLN A 670 4.81 10.90 11.00
C GLN A 670 5.31 12.34 10.92
N LEU A 671 6.54 12.55 10.46
CA LEU A 671 7.20 13.84 10.63
C LEU A 671 7.36 14.67 9.36
N SER A 672 7.18 14.10 8.17
CA SER A 672 6.92 14.83 6.91
C SER A 672 6.85 13.88 5.70
N SER A 673 6.08 14.28 4.69
CA SER A 673 6.09 13.67 3.36
C SER A 673 6.58 14.69 2.35
N TYR A 674 7.49 14.29 1.47
CA TYR A 674 8.04 15.16 0.45
C TYR A 674 7.81 14.57 -0.94
N ILE A 675 7.45 15.44 -1.88
CA ILE A 675 7.16 15.04 -3.25
C ILE A 675 8.32 15.48 -4.13
N ILE A 676 8.87 14.53 -4.88
CA ILE A 676 9.93 14.81 -5.84
C ILE A 676 9.36 14.58 -7.23
N LYS A 677 9.41 15.62 -8.06
CA LYS A 677 9.14 15.48 -9.50
C LYS A 677 10.30 14.71 -10.11
N ASN A 678 10.01 13.54 -10.69
CA ASN A 678 11.06 12.83 -11.39
C ASN A 678 11.49 13.62 -12.64
N ASN A 679 12.75 14.05 -12.68
CA ASN A 679 13.37 14.69 -13.84
C ASN A 679 14.18 13.71 -14.70
N SER A 680 14.34 12.45 -14.27
CA SER A 680 14.99 11.40 -15.05
C SER A 680 14.02 10.76 -16.04
N LEU A 681 14.54 10.29 -17.18
CA LEU A 681 13.78 9.45 -18.11
C LEU A 681 13.32 8.24 -17.29
N ALA A 682 12.02 8.07 -17.05
CA ALA A 682 11.49 6.96 -16.23
C ALA A 682 11.63 5.60 -16.95
N ASN A 683 12.88 5.20 -17.15
CA ASN A 683 13.34 4.05 -17.92
C ASN A 683 13.78 2.90 -17.01
N GLY A 684 13.69 3.08 -15.68
CA GLY A 684 14.16 2.14 -14.67
C GLY A 684 15.68 2.04 -14.54
N ILE A 685 16.44 2.95 -15.16
CA ILE A 685 17.92 2.97 -15.18
C ILE A 685 18.45 4.24 -14.50
N ASP A 686 17.85 5.40 -14.77
CA ASP A 686 18.32 6.69 -14.26
C ASP A 686 17.80 6.96 -12.83
N SER A 687 18.66 7.46 -11.95
CA SER A 687 18.38 7.57 -10.51
C SER A 687 18.37 8.98 -9.96
N ASN A 688 17.45 9.26 -9.03
CA ASN A 688 17.44 10.51 -8.26
C ASN A 688 18.19 10.31 -6.93
N LYS A 689 19.17 11.18 -6.63
CA LYS A 689 19.86 11.22 -5.32
C LYS A 689 19.24 12.28 -4.43
N ILE A 690 18.94 11.91 -3.20
CA ILE A 690 18.15 12.71 -2.27
C ILE A 690 18.86 12.73 -0.92
N LEU A 691 19.09 13.93 -0.40
CA LEU A 691 19.65 14.14 0.94
C LEU A 691 18.51 14.52 1.90
N LEU A 692 18.37 13.78 2.99
CA LEU A 692 17.44 14.05 4.09
C LEU A 692 18.22 14.53 5.30
N THR A 693 17.90 15.70 5.86
CA THR A 693 18.53 16.21 7.11
C THR A 693 17.51 16.25 8.25
N VAL A 694 17.84 15.62 9.39
CA VAL A 694 17.01 15.56 10.59
C VAL A 694 17.52 16.55 11.64
N VAL A 695 16.65 17.44 12.10
CA VAL A 695 16.99 18.50 13.07
C VAL A 695 15.99 18.55 14.23
N ASP A 696 16.49 18.93 15.41
CA ASP A 696 15.67 19.30 16.57
C ASP A 696 14.99 20.65 16.29
N THR A 697 13.65 20.72 16.40
CA THR A 697 12.87 21.94 16.08
C THR A 697 13.11 23.08 17.07
N ILE A 698 13.43 22.75 18.32
CA ILE A 698 13.60 23.70 19.41
C ILE A 698 15.02 24.25 19.37
N ASN A 699 15.99 23.35 19.24
CA ASN A 699 17.41 23.70 19.34
C ASN A 699 18.06 24.00 17.98
N LYS A 700 17.37 23.70 16.86
CA LYS A 700 17.86 23.84 15.48
C LYS A 700 19.19 23.11 15.24
N THR A 701 19.43 22.00 15.94
CA THR A 701 20.66 21.21 15.85
C THR A 701 20.41 19.88 15.12
N PRO A 702 21.36 19.38 14.32
CA PRO A 702 21.20 18.08 13.66
C PRO A 702 21.22 16.90 14.62
N ILE A 703 20.36 15.91 14.38
CA ILE A 703 20.21 14.73 15.25
C ILE A 703 20.98 13.55 14.66
N LYS A 704 22.01 13.10 15.37
CA LYS A 704 22.93 12.03 14.95
C LYS A 704 22.45 10.65 15.41
N ASN A 705 22.84 9.59 14.71
CA ASN A 705 22.54 8.21 15.04
C ASN A 705 21.04 7.89 15.18
N MET A 706 20.18 8.66 14.52
CA MET A 706 18.74 8.48 14.57
C MET A 706 18.28 7.55 13.46
N LYS A 707 17.53 6.50 13.82
CA LYS A 707 16.99 5.54 12.86
C LYS A 707 15.75 6.12 12.17
N LEU A 708 15.82 6.22 10.85
CA LEU A 708 14.72 6.56 9.97
C LEU A 708 14.15 5.30 9.33
N ILE A 709 12.83 5.28 9.16
CA ILE A 709 12.15 4.37 8.23
C ILE A 709 11.61 5.27 7.11
N ILE A 710 11.96 4.99 5.87
CA ILE A 710 11.68 5.83 4.72
C ILE A 710 10.85 5.00 3.76
N SER A 711 9.71 5.49 3.29
CA SER A 711 8.88 4.88 2.26
C SER A 711 8.92 5.74 1.02
N ALA A 712 8.97 5.13 -0.16
CA ALA A 712 8.63 5.74 -1.43
C ALA A 712 7.26 5.21 -1.89
N ASP A 713 6.47 5.99 -2.61
CA ASP A 713 5.17 5.54 -3.15
C ASP A 713 5.20 5.24 -4.65
N GLY A 714 4.05 4.80 -5.19
CA GLY A 714 3.92 4.42 -6.59
C GLY A 714 4.77 3.19 -6.95
N ASP A 715 5.49 3.29 -8.07
CA ASP A 715 6.44 2.29 -8.56
C ASP A 715 7.90 2.62 -8.20
N ALA A 716 8.13 3.64 -7.37
CA ALA A 716 9.45 4.08 -6.98
C ALA A 716 10.11 3.09 -6.01
N LEU A 717 11.37 2.74 -6.30
CA LEU A 717 12.17 1.82 -5.51
C LEU A 717 13.47 2.48 -5.09
N PHE A 718 13.84 2.32 -3.82
CA PHE A 718 15.18 2.68 -3.36
C PHE A 718 16.21 1.75 -3.99
N LEU A 719 17.20 2.32 -4.68
CA LEU A 719 18.32 1.59 -5.29
C LEU A 719 19.08 0.73 -4.28
N GLU A 720 19.11 1.17 -3.03
CA GLU A 720 19.83 0.48 -1.97
C GLU A 720 19.28 -0.92 -1.67
N ASN A 721 17.98 -1.17 -1.93
CA ASN A 721 17.35 -2.45 -1.58
C ASN A 721 16.23 -2.93 -2.53
N ASN A 722 15.99 -2.23 -3.64
CA ASN A 722 14.87 -2.44 -4.57
C ASN A 722 13.55 -2.68 -3.82
N SER A 723 13.21 -1.75 -2.95
CA SER A 723 11.98 -1.75 -2.16
C SER A 723 11.38 -0.36 -2.17
N SER A 724 10.07 -0.27 -1.99
CA SER A 724 9.38 0.99 -1.70
C SER A 724 9.63 1.46 -0.25
N PHE A 725 10.50 0.79 0.50
CA PHE A 725 10.86 1.12 1.88
C PHE A 725 12.36 0.93 2.14
N LEU A 726 12.98 1.81 2.89
CA LEU A 726 14.38 1.80 3.31
C LEU A 726 14.47 2.17 4.79
N SER A 727 15.32 1.51 5.56
CA SER A 727 15.67 1.98 6.91
C SER A 727 17.13 2.40 6.93
N LYS A 728 17.40 3.59 7.45
CA LYS A 728 18.75 4.18 7.46
C LYS A 728 18.93 5.08 8.68
N THR A 729 20.16 5.21 9.14
CA THR A 729 20.48 5.98 10.35
C THR A 729 21.19 7.28 9.94
N THR A 730 20.84 8.40 10.58
CA THR A 730 21.49 9.70 10.34
C THR A 730 22.97 9.67 10.70
N ASP A 731 23.79 10.32 9.88
CA ASP A 731 25.23 10.43 10.08
C ASP A 731 25.63 11.50 11.12
N SER A 732 26.92 11.85 11.17
CA SER A 732 27.44 12.85 12.10
C SER A 732 26.93 14.28 11.86
N ASN A 733 26.31 14.54 10.72
CA ASN A 733 25.69 15.80 10.34
C ASN A 733 24.17 15.74 10.44
N GLY A 734 23.60 14.64 10.93
CA GLY A 734 22.15 14.43 10.98
C GLY A 734 21.55 14.08 9.62
N GLU A 735 22.35 13.63 8.67
CA GLU A 735 21.96 13.47 7.27
C GLU A 735 21.79 11.99 6.85
N VAL A 736 20.92 11.76 5.89
CA VAL A 736 20.72 10.47 5.20
C VAL A 736 20.60 10.69 3.70
N ASN A 737 21.55 10.14 2.96
CA ASN A 737 21.49 10.06 1.50
C ASN A 737 20.64 8.85 1.09
N ILE A 738 19.76 8.98 0.11
CA ILE A 738 18.98 7.89 -0.49
C ILE A 738 19.01 8.02 -2.01
N SER A 739 18.83 6.90 -2.72
CA SER A 739 18.77 6.92 -4.19
C SER A 739 17.57 6.14 -4.69
N ILE A 740 16.82 6.69 -5.64
CA ILE A 740 15.54 6.12 -6.08
C ILE A 740 15.50 5.99 -7.60
N ILE A 741 14.92 4.89 -8.07
CA ILE A 741 14.58 4.61 -9.48
C ILE A 741 13.06 4.37 -9.61
N ASN A 742 12.53 4.60 -10.81
CA ASN A 742 11.11 4.41 -11.11
C ASN A 742 10.90 4.12 -12.62
N THR A 743 9.78 3.52 -12.98
CA THR A 743 9.45 3.06 -14.35
C THR A 743 8.32 3.86 -15.02
N THR A 744 7.64 4.72 -14.27
CA THR A 744 6.64 5.66 -14.79
C THR A 744 7.02 7.10 -14.49
N ILE A 745 6.80 8.02 -15.43
CA ILE A 745 6.97 9.47 -15.18
C ILE A 745 5.82 9.88 -14.26
N GLN A 746 6.09 9.95 -12.96
CA GLN A 746 5.14 10.35 -11.92
C GLN A 746 5.86 11.12 -10.82
N TYR A 747 5.08 11.83 -10.00
CA TYR A 747 5.57 12.38 -8.75
C TYR A 747 5.79 11.25 -7.74
N ILE A 748 6.94 11.27 -7.06
CA ILE A 748 7.31 10.24 -6.09
C ILE A 748 7.27 10.88 -4.71
N ASN A 749 6.40 10.36 -3.84
CA ASN A 749 6.36 10.74 -2.42
C ASN A 749 7.35 9.92 -1.63
N ILE A 750 8.15 10.62 -0.84
CA ILE A 750 9.05 10.03 0.15
C ILE A 750 8.56 10.41 1.52
N ILE A 751 8.23 9.41 2.32
CA ILE A 751 7.72 9.55 3.67
C ILE A 751 8.77 9.03 4.63
N ALA A 752 9.30 9.89 5.50
CA ALA A 752 10.20 9.47 6.56
C ALA A 752 9.43 9.38 7.90
N PHE A 753 9.57 8.25 8.58
CA PHE A 753 9.02 7.95 9.89
C PHE A 753 10.15 7.92 10.92
N LEU A 754 9.86 8.45 12.11
CA LEU A 754 10.76 8.44 13.25
C LEU A 754 10.21 7.50 14.34
N SER A 755 11.12 6.82 15.05
CA SER A 755 10.78 6.27 16.35
C SER A 755 11.14 7.30 17.41
N GLU A 756 10.15 7.71 18.20
CA GLU A 756 10.34 8.35 19.51
C GLU A 756 10.90 9.79 19.48
N ASN A 757 10.04 10.79 19.26
CA ASN A 757 9.97 12.05 20.04
C ASN A 757 9.04 13.10 19.38
N GLU A 758 8.45 13.96 20.21
CA GLU A 758 7.54 15.05 19.81
C GLU A 758 8.23 16.35 19.32
N ASN A 759 9.57 16.45 19.43
CA ASN A 759 10.33 17.70 19.20
C ASN A 759 11.29 17.67 18.00
N ILE A 760 11.02 16.84 16.99
CA ILE A 760 11.95 16.61 15.87
C ILE A 760 11.28 17.03 14.57
N SER A 761 12.03 17.52 13.57
CA SER A 761 11.51 17.81 12.23
C SER A 761 12.56 17.52 11.14
N LEU A 762 12.11 17.33 9.90
CA LEU A 762 12.97 17.25 8.72
C LEU A 762 12.99 18.63 8.07
N HIS A 763 14.16 19.15 7.68
CA HIS A 763 14.26 20.56 7.26
C HIS A 763 14.80 20.83 5.86
N ASN A 764 15.41 19.87 5.14
CA ASN A 764 15.92 20.14 3.79
C ASN A 764 15.90 18.87 2.93
N ILE A 765 15.42 19.01 1.69
CA ILE A 765 15.67 18.07 0.59
C ILE A 765 16.47 18.81 -0.47
N ILE A 766 17.71 18.37 -0.69
CA ILE A 766 18.50 18.78 -1.84
C ILE A 766 18.51 17.61 -2.82
N ILE A 767 17.99 17.85 -4.03
CA ILE A 767 17.92 16.88 -5.11
C ILE A 767 19.12 17.10 -6.03
N PHE A 768 19.91 16.06 -6.24
CA PHE A 768 20.93 16.04 -7.29
C PHE A 768 20.46 15.10 -8.40
N THR A 769 20.29 15.65 -9.60
CA THR A 769 20.09 14.88 -10.84
C THR A 769 21.43 14.71 -11.52
N GLU A 770 21.85 13.47 -11.77
CA GLU A 770 22.91 13.15 -12.75
C GLU A 770 22.32 13.02 -14.15
#